data_AF-A0A8S1B572-F1
#
_entry.id   AF-A0A8S1B572-F1
#
_cell.length_a   1.000
_cell.length_b   1.000
_cell.length_c   1.000
_cell.angle_alpha   90.00
_cell.angle_beta   90.00
_cell.angle_gamma   90.00
#
_symmetry.space_group_name_H-M   'P 1'
#
loop_
_entity.id
_entity.type
_entity.pdbx_description
1 polymer ?
#
loop_
_entity_poly.entity_id
_entity_poly.type
_entity_poly.pdbx_seq_one_letter_code
_entity_poly.pdbx_strand_id
1 'polypeptide(L)'
;MTSTKKDAARRRKRFATLTCKPLESLDEIRTFLDNPPPWRTLCKDLIPHSKSIIRNIEHRQFCEPELESPETFCHFDPDSNEPVRYDVTVKKLPKTLVCHDMANGYHDDSKIEGTQTHDAYTFYNWAGIDIFCYFSHHFITIPPVSWTSVGHVHGVKVIGTIITEWAEGTKLWDAILSSESAYREFASAVVAIAKTMRFDGWLLNIENKISNPEKLLEFIRYLHKILHEELVDPVLIWYDSVTITGNLNWQNGLNAKNRAFFDACDGFFTNYSWSVKNVEDTAKEAGNRITDVFIGIDVWGRNFYGGGQFNTQEAVKIAHGAGCSLAIFAPAWTHEAIFEGGSNIVMPEPLNLYEQFMLRDRALWGSLWPYLNTRLPCRLPFQTSFCRGQGTKRWMYGEVLSPGPWYNLRHQQYQPNSAHGPHGYVLSSVDRLMEVSWDRKDKKGIIKYRKNLDSLRSTVTESIPRTNSSEAEKDESDSSIDDTQSLNIKESIIKFQDMPEKVPEVTQAVEVAGPVNTTAVETPNTKFLSSDSQTQPSGFKKFINRLKAIFKKNKSNSENHSNEATTSASQELTPSAPSAELKAKDKESDDFPAVTRESMIAASINLNLNTETGKTRWALAEVPMERPCLMLWLTDAFNGGSCLKVNPSDKISPEHRTIRLFHCDFKCHDTFIICIVTKTIMQYADQTLNIKLAMKNVKGDDLNVILMGKSLGMSASLTKESVGIVYSYPLNSETQTKFHEIRQYLLLNEPGFYVPLENQYGWQVRYHEVHVPESRLLEVNCRTTLPEGGILLGHFGICEKHENTDTT
;
A
#
# COMPACT_ATOMS: atom_id res chain seq x y z
N MET A 1 -16.92 -23.63 -41.37
CA MET A 1 -16.21 -23.44 -40.08
C MET A 1 -15.38 -22.13 -40.00
N THR A 2 -15.69 -21.09 -40.79
CA THR A 2 -14.81 -19.89 -40.91
C THR A 2 -15.27 -18.65 -40.12
N SER A 3 -16.53 -18.55 -39.66
CA SER A 3 -17.00 -17.40 -38.87
C SER A 3 -16.40 -17.38 -37.46
N THR A 4 -16.33 -18.53 -36.77
CA THR A 4 -15.90 -18.63 -35.36
C THR A 4 -14.51 -18.06 -35.09
N LYS A 5 -13.55 -18.20 -36.03
CA LYS A 5 -12.23 -17.54 -35.90
C LYS A 5 -12.31 -16.02 -36.06
N LYS A 6 -13.15 -15.50 -36.95
CA LYS A 6 -13.39 -14.05 -37.07
C LYS A 6 -14.14 -13.50 -35.85
N ASP A 7 -15.12 -14.19 -35.31
CA ASP A 7 -15.82 -13.75 -34.09
C ASP A 7 -14.99 -13.92 -32.82
N ALA A 8 -14.10 -14.92 -32.73
CA ALA A 8 -13.09 -15.00 -31.67
C ALA A 8 -12.09 -13.84 -31.77
N ALA A 9 -11.62 -13.49 -32.98
CA ALA A 9 -10.76 -12.33 -33.20
C ALA A 9 -11.48 -11.00 -32.92
N ARG A 10 -12.78 -10.90 -33.24
CA ARG A 10 -13.63 -9.71 -32.99
C ARG A 10 -14.04 -9.58 -31.52
N ARG A 11 -14.17 -10.69 -30.77
CA ARG A 11 -14.25 -10.72 -29.31
C ARG A 11 -12.92 -10.30 -28.67
N ARG A 12 -11.77 -10.84 -29.13
CA ARG A 12 -10.44 -10.40 -28.68
C ARG A 12 -10.19 -8.91 -28.96
N LYS A 13 -10.61 -8.38 -30.12
CA LYS A 13 -10.61 -6.93 -30.41
C LYS A 13 -11.68 -6.11 -29.68
N ARG A 14 -12.64 -6.74 -28.98
CA ARG A 14 -13.62 -6.05 -28.11
C ARG A 14 -13.16 -5.92 -26.66
N PHE A 15 -12.26 -6.79 -26.21
CA PHE A 15 -11.45 -6.54 -25.01
C PHE A 15 -10.32 -5.55 -25.35
N ALA A 16 -10.68 -4.30 -25.64
CA ALA A 16 -9.80 -3.21 -25.28
C ALA A 16 -9.69 -3.26 -23.75
N THR A 17 -8.48 -3.50 -23.23
CA THR A 17 -8.26 -3.63 -21.79
C THR A 17 -8.81 -2.41 -21.09
N LEU A 18 -9.73 -2.60 -20.15
CA LEU A 18 -10.26 -1.48 -19.39
C LEU A 18 -9.12 -0.93 -18.53
N THR A 19 -8.87 0.36 -18.65
CA THR A 19 -7.73 1.06 -18.04
C THR A 19 -8.21 2.39 -17.48
N CYS A 20 -7.84 2.68 -16.23
CA CYS A 20 -7.96 3.99 -15.64
C CYS A 20 -6.93 4.93 -16.27
N LYS A 21 -7.31 6.19 -16.50
CA LYS A 21 -6.47 7.23 -17.10
C LYS A 21 -6.66 8.54 -16.35
N PRO A 22 -5.67 9.44 -16.39
CA PRO A 22 -5.87 10.84 -16.05
C PRO A 22 -6.73 11.54 -17.12
N LEU A 23 -7.04 12.82 -16.90
CA LEU A 23 -7.64 13.71 -17.88
C LEU A 23 -6.74 14.95 -18.07
N GLU A 24 -6.33 15.22 -19.29
CA GLU A 24 -5.30 16.23 -19.63
C GLU A 24 -5.90 17.60 -19.98
N SER A 25 -7.23 17.68 -20.15
CA SER A 25 -7.89 18.91 -20.61
C SER A 25 -9.34 19.07 -20.12
N LEU A 26 -9.85 20.31 -20.19
CA LEU A 26 -11.25 20.63 -19.89
C LEU A 26 -12.26 19.89 -20.81
N ASP A 27 -11.86 19.50 -22.02
CA ASP A 27 -12.71 18.72 -22.94
C ASP A 27 -12.68 17.22 -22.66
N GLU A 28 -11.58 16.70 -22.11
CA GLU A 28 -11.57 15.33 -21.56
C GLU A 28 -12.42 15.23 -20.29
N ILE A 29 -12.41 16.26 -19.43
CA ILE A 29 -13.34 16.39 -18.29
C ILE A 29 -14.81 16.38 -18.77
N ARG A 30 -15.15 17.15 -19.81
CA ARG A 30 -16.50 17.13 -20.39
C ARG A 30 -16.86 15.75 -20.95
N THR A 31 -15.94 15.13 -21.68
CA THR A 31 -16.13 13.79 -22.27
C THR A 31 -16.32 12.72 -21.20
N PHE A 32 -15.57 12.79 -20.11
CA PHE A 32 -15.70 11.91 -18.94
C PHE A 32 -17.07 12.06 -18.25
N LEU A 33 -17.58 13.29 -18.12
CA LEU A 33 -18.88 13.54 -17.49
C LEU A 33 -20.08 13.17 -18.37
N ASP A 34 -20.00 13.38 -19.68
CA ASP A 34 -21.04 12.95 -20.64
C ASP A 34 -21.03 11.41 -20.84
N ASN A 35 -19.88 10.73 -20.72
CA ASN A 35 -19.75 9.27 -20.86
C ASN A 35 -18.74 8.65 -19.85
N PRO A 36 -19.09 8.57 -18.55
CA PRO A 36 -18.18 8.08 -17.53
C PRO A 36 -17.87 6.57 -17.68
N PRO A 37 -16.69 6.12 -17.23
CA PRO A 37 -16.21 4.76 -17.49
C PRO A 37 -17.14 3.68 -16.92
N PRO A 38 -17.37 2.56 -17.64
CA PRO A 38 -18.31 1.52 -17.20
C PRO A 38 -17.86 0.80 -15.92
N TRP A 39 -16.54 0.73 -15.69
CA TRP A 39 -15.92 0.12 -14.53
C TRP A 39 -16.05 0.93 -13.23
N ARG A 40 -16.66 2.13 -13.25
CA ARG A 40 -17.04 2.88 -12.03
C ARG A 40 -17.96 2.09 -11.08
N THR A 41 -18.68 1.10 -11.63
CA THR A 41 -19.52 0.15 -10.89
C THR A 41 -18.71 -0.80 -9.99
N LEU A 42 -17.38 -0.85 -10.15
CA LEU A 42 -16.45 -1.65 -9.36
C LEU A 42 -15.84 -0.86 -8.18
N CYS A 43 -16.04 0.47 -8.15
CA CYS A 43 -15.60 1.32 -7.05
C CYS A 43 -16.47 1.05 -5.82
N LYS A 44 -15.83 0.88 -4.66
CA LYS A 44 -16.47 0.60 -3.37
C LYS A 44 -16.49 1.84 -2.49
N ASP A 45 -17.43 1.90 -1.56
CA ASP A 45 -17.45 2.93 -0.52
C ASP A 45 -16.39 2.65 0.56
N LEU A 46 -15.95 3.70 1.24
CA LEU A 46 -15.05 3.62 2.39
C LEU A 46 -15.64 2.72 3.49
N ILE A 47 -14.80 1.87 4.11
CA ILE A 47 -15.17 1.05 5.27
C ILE A 47 -14.53 1.66 6.53
N PRO A 48 -15.25 2.52 7.28
CA PRO A 48 -14.77 3.07 8.54
C PRO A 48 -14.19 2.02 9.50
N HIS A 49 -12.94 2.24 9.88
CA HIS A 49 -12.27 1.65 11.04
C HIS A 49 -12.79 2.25 12.34
N SER A 50 -12.33 1.73 13.49
CA SER A 50 -12.76 2.23 14.79
C SER A 50 -12.38 3.70 15.01
N LYS A 51 -13.18 4.36 15.86
CA LYS A 51 -12.81 5.63 16.51
C LYS A 51 -11.62 5.45 17.47
N SER A 52 -11.43 4.23 17.97
CA SER A 52 -10.23 3.81 18.70
C SER A 52 -9.07 3.64 17.72
N ILE A 53 -7.99 4.37 17.94
CA ILE A 53 -6.71 4.25 17.21
C ILE A 53 -5.60 3.97 18.22
N ILE A 54 -4.59 3.17 17.84
CA ILE A 54 -3.39 2.99 18.66
C ILE A 54 -2.36 4.05 18.27
N ARG A 55 -1.70 4.65 19.26
CA ARG A 55 -0.48 5.43 19.05
C ARG A 55 0.73 4.57 19.40
N ASN A 56 1.69 4.46 18.48
CA ASN A 56 2.82 3.53 18.65
C ASN A 56 3.93 4.09 19.57
N ILE A 57 4.20 5.40 19.54
CA ILE A 57 5.05 6.14 20.50
C ILE A 57 4.41 7.49 20.85
N GLU A 58 4.49 7.93 22.11
CA GLU A 58 3.90 9.19 22.55
C GLU A 58 4.61 10.45 22.05
N HIS A 59 3.93 11.60 22.20
CA HIS A 59 4.51 12.87 21.78
C HIS A 59 5.77 13.21 22.57
N ARG A 60 6.83 13.63 21.86
CA ARG A 60 8.18 13.92 22.41
C ARG A 60 8.91 12.74 23.07
N GLN A 61 8.33 11.54 23.09
CA GLN A 61 9.12 10.34 23.32
C GLN A 61 9.94 10.06 22.06
N PHE A 62 11.24 10.28 22.17
CA PHE A 62 12.21 9.70 21.24
C PHE A 62 12.69 8.40 21.87
N CYS A 63 12.01 7.29 21.56
CA CYS A 63 12.73 6.04 21.53
C CYS A 63 13.61 6.12 20.29
N GLU A 64 14.93 6.05 20.44
CA GLU A 64 15.73 5.52 19.34
C GLU A 64 15.27 4.07 19.19
N PRO A 65 14.70 3.65 18.05
CA PRO A 65 14.53 2.23 17.83
C PRO A 65 15.95 1.66 17.76
N GLU A 66 16.22 0.56 18.46
CA GLU A 66 17.50 -0.13 18.40
C GLU A 66 17.63 -0.89 17.07
N LEU A 67 17.61 -0.14 15.96
CA LEU A 67 17.70 -0.58 14.56
C LEU A 67 19.00 -1.35 14.27
N GLU A 68 19.95 -1.27 15.19
CA GLU A 68 21.25 -1.93 15.16
C GLU A 68 21.25 -3.26 15.95
N SER A 69 20.10 -3.65 16.53
CA SER A 69 19.81 -4.99 17.04
C SER A 69 18.86 -5.74 16.08
N PRO A 70 19.07 -7.04 15.84
CA PRO A 70 18.08 -7.89 15.17
C PRO A 70 16.77 -7.99 15.96
N GLU A 71 16.88 -8.17 17.29
CA GLU A 71 15.76 -8.46 18.19
C GLU A 71 14.62 -7.44 18.09
N THR A 72 14.95 -6.14 17.98
CA THR A 72 13.99 -5.03 17.89
C THR A 72 13.12 -5.05 16.63
N PHE A 73 13.51 -5.78 15.59
CA PHE A 73 12.73 -5.89 14.35
C PHE A 73 11.76 -7.07 14.31
N CYS A 74 12.08 -8.16 15.03
CA CYS A 74 11.46 -9.46 14.79
C CYS A 74 10.65 -10.01 15.97
N HIS A 75 10.89 -9.56 17.19
CA HIS A 75 10.21 -10.07 18.38
C HIS A 75 9.07 -9.16 18.83
N PHE A 76 7.88 -9.74 18.95
CA PHE A 76 6.81 -9.14 19.73
C PHE A 76 7.00 -9.58 21.20
N ASP A 77 7.29 -8.62 22.08
CA ASP A 77 7.30 -8.83 23.52
C ASP A 77 5.84 -8.92 24.05
N PRO A 78 5.38 -10.09 24.52
CA PRO A 78 4.01 -10.26 25.00
C PRO A 78 3.73 -9.58 26.34
N ASP A 79 4.77 -9.19 27.09
CA ASP A 79 4.68 -8.57 28.40
C ASP A 79 4.96 -7.05 28.33
N SER A 80 5.24 -6.53 27.13
CA SER A 80 5.28 -5.09 26.86
C SER A 80 3.93 -4.41 27.15
N ASN A 81 3.97 -3.20 27.72
CA ASN A 81 2.78 -2.44 28.09
C ASN A 81 1.78 -2.30 26.92
N GLU A 82 0.47 -2.47 27.18
CA GLU A 82 -0.57 -2.27 26.14
C GLU A 82 -0.41 -0.89 25.47
N PRO A 83 -0.29 -0.82 24.13
CA PRO A 83 -0.03 0.45 23.46
C PRO A 83 -1.27 1.36 23.50
N VAL A 84 -1.05 2.65 23.73
CA VAL A 84 -2.10 3.58 24.15
C VAL A 84 -3.18 3.74 23.07
N ARG A 85 -4.42 3.38 23.42
CA ARG A 85 -5.61 3.50 22.58
C ARG A 85 -6.32 4.83 22.84
N TYR A 86 -6.50 5.62 21.78
CA TYR A 86 -7.15 6.93 21.80
C TYR A 86 -8.47 6.93 21.03
N ASP A 87 -9.48 7.64 21.55
CA ASP A 87 -10.67 7.98 20.79
C ASP A 87 -10.43 9.28 19.98
N VAL A 88 -10.43 9.18 18.65
CA VAL A 88 -10.19 10.30 17.74
C VAL A 88 -11.30 11.37 17.77
N THR A 89 -12.47 11.07 18.35
CA THR A 89 -13.54 12.05 18.57
C THR A 89 -13.28 12.93 19.79
N VAL A 90 -12.38 12.52 20.70
CA VAL A 90 -11.96 13.27 21.89
C VAL A 90 -10.61 13.95 21.67
N LYS A 91 -9.65 13.27 21.04
CA LYS A 91 -8.28 13.77 20.82
C LYS A 91 -7.92 13.73 19.33
N LYS A 92 -7.76 14.90 18.71
CA LYS A 92 -7.09 14.99 17.40
C LYS A 92 -5.64 14.51 17.55
N LEU A 93 -5.25 13.51 16.78
CA LEU A 93 -3.86 13.06 16.64
C LEU A 93 -3.27 13.56 15.32
N PRO A 94 -1.93 13.64 15.19
CA PRO A 94 -1.26 13.76 13.90
C PRO A 94 -1.67 12.63 12.97
N LYS A 95 -1.73 12.93 11.67
CA LYS A 95 -2.16 12.01 10.60
C LYS A 95 -0.97 11.60 9.75
N THR A 96 -1.08 10.48 9.05
CA THR A 96 -0.11 10.07 8.03
C THR A 96 -0.78 10.04 6.65
N LEU A 97 -0.28 10.89 5.76
CA LEU A 97 -0.58 10.88 4.33
C LEU A 97 0.56 10.17 3.59
N VAL A 98 0.21 9.28 2.67
CA VAL A 98 1.12 8.76 1.65
C VAL A 98 0.79 9.42 0.33
N CYS A 99 1.77 10.08 -0.29
CA CYS A 99 1.67 10.60 -1.65
C CYS A 99 2.47 9.67 -2.55
N HIS A 100 1.76 8.87 -3.37
CA HIS A 100 2.29 7.63 -3.94
C HIS A 100 3.54 7.82 -4.78
N ASP A 101 3.53 8.84 -5.66
CA ASP A 101 4.50 9.15 -6.74
C ASP A 101 5.47 8.01 -7.09
N MET A 102 5.05 7.18 -8.03
CA MET A 102 5.84 6.07 -8.60
C MET A 102 5.94 6.29 -10.10
N ALA A 103 7.08 6.80 -10.59
CA ALA A 103 7.36 7.07 -11.99
C ALA A 103 6.18 7.66 -12.78
N ASN A 104 5.55 8.73 -12.25
CA ASN A 104 4.36 9.40 -12.82
C ASN A 104 3.07 8.54 -12.91
N GLY A 105 3.05 7.35 -12.30
CA GLY A 105 1.88 6.50 -12.14
C GLY A 105 1.32 5.87 -13.42
N TYR A 106 0.14 5.25 -13.26
CA TYR A 106 -0.67 4.57 -14.28
C TYR A 106 0.05 3.38 -14.95
N HIS A 107 0.65 2.52 -14.13
CA HIS A 107 1.38 1.31 -14.52
C HIS A 107 0.42 0.11 -14.62
N ASP A 108 0.78 -1.04 -14.03
CA ASP A 108 -0.07 -2.23 -14.00
C ASP A 108 -1.34 -2.04 -13.14
N ASP A 109 -1.27 -1.17 -12.13
CA ASP A 109 -2.35 -0.76 -11.25
C ASP A 109 -3.52 -0.09 -11.99
N SER A 110 -3.24 0.59 -13.11
CA SER A 110 -4.25 1.24 -13.95
C SER A 110 -5.20 0.26 -14.66
N LYS A 111 -4.80 -1.01 -14.82
CA LYS A 111 -5.51 -2.00 -15.64
C LYS A 111 -6.56 -2.70 -14.79
N ILE A 112 -7.84 -2.47 -15.09
CA ILE A 112 -8.98 -2.82 -14.23
C ILE A 112 -9.09 -4.33 -13.95
N GLU A 113 -8.75 -5.15 -14.96
CA GLU A 113 -8.72 -6.61 -14.84
C GLU A 113 -7.36 -7.15 -14.36
N GLY A 114 -6.34 -6.30 -14.28
CA GLY A 114 -4.98 -6.65 -13.86
C GLY A 114 -4.06 -7.10 -15.01
N THR A 115 -2.98 -7.78 -14.62
CA THR A 115 -1.86 -8.17 -15.50
C THR A 115 -1.33 -9.57 -15.19
N GLN A 116 -0.42 -10.04 -16.04
CA GLN A 116 0.29 -11.32 -15.94
C GLN A 116 1.73 -11.13 -15.39
N THR A 117 1.90 -10.12 -14.53
CA THR A 117 3.10 -9.81 -13.74
C THR A 117 2.82 -10.17 -12.27
N HIS A 118 3.85 -10.32 -11.43
CA HIS A 118 3.66 -10.61 -9.99
C HIS A 118 4.66 -9.85 -9.09
N ASP A 119 5.38 -8.94 -9.72
CA ASP A 119 6.56 -8.20 -9.30
C ASP A 119 6.32 -6.68 -9.33
N ALA A 120 5.12 -6.26 -9.77
CA ALA A 120 4.64 -4.90 -9.67
C ALA A 120 4.49 -4.44 -8.20
N TYR A 121 4.65 -3.14 -7.97
CA TYR A 121 4.59 -2.51 -6.65
C TYR A 121 3.23 -2.73 -5.97
N THR A 122 3.28 -3.05 -4.67
CA THR A 122 2.11 -3.06 -3.79
C THR A 122 2.42 -2.41 -2.46
N PHE A 123 1.78 -1.28 -2.19
CA PHE A 123 1.63 -0.80 -0.83
C PHE A 123 0.68 -1.73 -0.04
N TYR A 124 0.91 -1.80 1.27
CA TYR A 124 0.20 -2.72 2.18
C TYR A 124 0.14 -2.24 3.63
N ASN A 125 0.95 -1.26 4.01
CA ASN A 125 1.05 -0.73 5.38
C ASN A 125 -0.13 0.22 5.70
N TRP A 126 -1.31 -0.06 5.14
CA TRP A 126 -2.53 0.76 5.14
C TRP A 126 -2.98 1.17 6.54
N ALA A 127 -2.85 0.26 7.50
CA ALA A 127 -3.26 0.52 8.87
C ALA A 127 -2.36 1.54 9.60
N GLY A 128 -1.19 1.90 9.05
CA GLY A 128 -0.35 3.00 9.56
C GLY A 128 -0.67 4.36 8.94
N ILE A 129 -1.68 4.48 8.06
CA ILE A 129 -1.98 5.71 7.31
C ILE A 129 -3.46 6.10 7.34
N ASP A 130 -3.71 7.40 7.18
CA ASP A 130 -5.06 7.99 7.15
C ASP A 130 -5.51 8.31 5.72
N ILE A 131 -4.57 8.77 4.89
CA ILE A 131 -4.83 9.28 3.53
C ILE A 131 -3.80 8.69 2.55
N PHE A 132 -4.26 8.23 1.39
CA PHE A 132 -3.44 7.84 0.25
C PHE A 132 -3.76 8.75 -0.94
N CYS A 133 -2.83 9.67 -1.24
CA CYS A 133 -2.88 10.53 -2.41
C CYS A 133 -2.24 9.79 -3.59
N TYR A 134 -3.05 9.44 -4.58
CA TYR A 134 -2.55 8.88 -5.84
C TYR A 134 -2.10 10.05 -6.73
N PHE A 135 -0.79 10.14 -6.99
CA PHE A 135 -0.13 11.32 -7.57
C PHE A 135 0.47 11.03 -8.95
N SER A 136 0.38 12.02 -9.84
CA SER A 136 1.11 12.10 -11.11
C SER A 136 1.13 13.55 -11.59
N HIS A 137 1.95 13.88 -12.58
CA HIS A 137 2.03 15.20 -13.22
C HIS A 137 0.96 15.44 -14.30
N HIS A 138 -0.14 14.68 -14.26
CA HIS A 138 -1.27 14.80 -15.19
C HIS A 138 -2.39 15.68 -14.62
N PHE A 139 -2.97 16.57 -15.44
CA PHE A 139 -3.80 17.68 -14.99
C PHE A 139 -4.88 17.28 -13.97
N ILE A 140 -5.70 16.28 -14.31
CA ILE A 140 -6.60 15.60 -13.36
C ILE A 140 -6.15 14.15 -13.20
N THR A 141 -5.51 13.88 -12.07
CA THR A 141 -5.09 12.54 -11.65
C THR A 141 -6.25 11.83 -10.94
N ILE A 142 -6.98 10.97 -11.67
CA ILE A 142 -8.02 10.08 -11.11
C ILE A 142 -7.36 8.83 -10.50
N PRO A 143 -7.55 8.52 -9.20
CA PRO A 143 -7.05 7.29 -8.59
C PRO A 143 -7.64 6.03 -9.26
N PRO A 144 -6.81 5.07 -9.69
CA PRO A 144 -7.27 3.77 -10.16
C PRO A 144 -8.13 3.03 -9.14
N VAL A 145 -9.17 2.34 -9.62
CA VAL A 145 -10.14 1.59 -8.77
C VAL A 145 -9.48 0.48 -7.94
N SER A 146 -8.31 0.01 -8.36
CA SER A 146 -7.40 -0.84 -7.58
C SER A 146 -7.04 -0.20 -6.24
N TRP A 147 -6.50 1.01 -6.25
CA TRP A 147 -6.11 1.76 -5.05
C TRP A 147 -7.32 2.20 -4.21
N THR A 148 -8.39 2.73 -4.83
CA THR A 148 -9.59 3.13 -4.05
C THR A 148 -10.20 1.92 -3.35
N SER A 149 -10.42 0.80 -4.06
CA SER A 149 -11.01 -0.40 -3.47
C SER A 149 -10.23 -0.98 -2.31
N VAL A 150 -8.89 -0.98 -2.37
CA VAL A 150 -8.04 -1.55 -1.31
C VAL A 150 -7.86 -0.58 -0.14
N GLY A 151 -7.66 0.71 -0.39
CA GLY A 151 -7.59 1.73 0.66
C GLY A 151 -8.89 1.79 1.46
N HIS A 152 -10.03 1.77 0.75
CA HIS A 152 -11.36 1.80 1.36
C HIS A 152 -11.65 0.57 2.24
N VAL A 153 -11.16 -0.62 1.85
CA VAL A 153 -11.27 -1.85 2.67
C VAL A 153 -10.42 -1.78 3.95
N HIS A 154 -9.35 -0.99 3.96
CA HIS A 154 -8.53 -0.70 5.13
C HIS A 154 -8.88 0.67 5.78
N GLY A 155 -10.07 1.23 5.51
CA GLY A 155 -10.54 2.48 6.10
C GLY A 155 -9.71 3.73 5.79
N VAL A 156 -8.80 3.67 4.81
CA VAL A 156 -7.93 4.78 4.37
C VAL A 156 -8.66 5.60 3.31
N LYS A 157 -8.65 6.93 3.47
CA LYS A 157 -9.20 7.84 2.45
C LYS A 157 -8.28 7.87 1.23
N VAL A 158 -8.82 7.78 0.02
CA VAL A 158 -8.03 7.84 -1.21
C VAL A 158 -8.37 9.12 -1.96
N ILE A 159 -7.37 9.96 -2.24
CA ILE A 159 -7.55 11.24 -2.94
C ILE A 159 -6.79 11.26 -4.27
N GLY A 160 -7.33 12.00 -5.24
CA GLY A 160 -6.65 12.31 -6.50
C GLY A 160 -5.78 13.56 -6.40
N THR A 161 -5.14 13.94 -7.50
CA THR A 161 -4.39 15.19 -7.62
C THR A 161 -4.98 16.06 -8.74
N ILE A 162 -5.12 17.36 -8.46
CA ILE A 162 -5.28 18.41 -9.48
C ILE A 162 -3.94 19.15 -9.52
N ILE A 163 -3.19 18.98 -10.61
CA ILE A 163 -1.87 19.60 -10.80
C ILE A 163 -1.81 20.44 -12.06
N THR A 164 -1.15 21.58 -12.00
CA THR A 164 -0.92 22.44 -13.16
C THR A 164 0.49 23.02 -13.09
N GLU A 165 1.20 22.99 -14.21
CA GLU A 165 2.61 23.35 -14.25
C GLU A 165 2.91 24.36 -15.37
N TRP A 166 3.99 25.14 -15.19
CA TRP A 166 4.62 25.96 -16.24
C TRP A 166 3.68 26.97 -16.94
N ALA A 167 3.99 27.31 -18.20
CA ALA A 167 3.24 28.31 -18.98
C ALA A 167 1.82 27.84 -19.34
N GLU A 168 1.61 26.54 -19.59
CA GLU A 168 0.29 26.02 -19.94
C GLU A 168 -0.66 26.00 -18.74
N GLY A 169 -0.17 25.65 -17.55
CA GLY A 169 -0.92 25.79 -16.29
C GLY A 169 -1.34 27.25 -16.04
N THR A 170 -0.48 28.21 -16.37
CA THR A 170 -0.80 29.65 -16.28
C THR A 170 -1.99 30.02 -17.17
N LYS A 171 -1.96 29.66 -18.46
CA LYS A 171 -3.07 29.90 -19.41
C LYS A 171 -4.36 29.21 -18.98
N LEU A 172 -4.25 28.00 -18.45
CA LEU A 172 -5.38 27.19 -18.00
C LEU A 172 -6.08 27.84 -16.80
N TRP A 173 -5.32 28.34 -15.82
CA TRP A 173 -5.89 29.09 -14.70
C TRP A 173 -6.44 30.46 -15.10
N ASP A 174 -5.82 31.17 -16.05
CA ASP A 174 -6.40 32.42 -16.59
C ASP A 174 -7.78 32.16 -17.25
N ALA A 175 -7.95 31.01 -17.92
CA ALA A 175 -9.23 30.60 -18.47
C ALA A 175 -10.25 30.18 -17.39
N ILE A 176 -9.85 29.38 -16.40
CA ILE A 176 -10.72 28.91 -15.29
C ILE A 176 -11.16 30.10 -14.42
N LEU A 177 -10.25 31.02 -14.09
CA LEU A 177 -10.51 32.19 -13.23
C LEU A 177 -11.04 33.40 -14.01
N SER A 178 -11.27 33.27 -15.32
CA SER A 178 -11.86 34.33 -16.16
C SER A 178 -13.15 34.90 -15.57
N SER A 179 -14.02 34.04 -15.04
CA SER A 179 -15.30 34.41 -14.43
C SER A 179 -15.70 33.45 -13.30
N GLU A 180 -16.62 33.90 -12.45
CA GLU A 180 -17.23 33.09 -11.40
C GLU A 180 -17.93 31.83 -11.96
N SER A 181 -18.60 31.94 -13.11
CA SER A 181 -19.24 30.77 -13.75
C SER A 181 -18.19 29.72 -14.13
N ALA A 182 -17.08 30.14 -14.74
CA ALA A 182 -16.02 29.24 -15.19
C ALA A 182 -15.37 28.46 -14.01
N TYR A 183 -15.01 29.14 -12.91
CA TYR A 183 -14.42 28.44 -11.77
C TYR A 183 -15.43 27.58 -11.02
N ARG A 184 -16.70 28.01 -10.90
CA ARG A 184 -17.76 27.20 -10.28
C ARG A 184 -18.09 25.96 -11.11
N GLU A 185 -18.04 26.06 -12.43
CA GLU A 185 -18.23 24.94 -13.36
C GLU A 185 -17.08 23.92 -13.27
N PHE A 186 -15.81 24.38 -13.24
CA PHE A 186 -14.66 23.51 -13.03
C PHE A 186 -14.70 22.80 -11.67
N ALA A 187 -15.01 23.52 -10.59
CA ALA A 187 -15.19 22.93 -9.27
C ALA A 187 -16.30 21.85 -9.27
N SER A 188 -17.46 22.16 -9.88
CA SER A 188 -18.58 21.21 -9.99
C SER A 188 -18.18 19.95 -10.78
N ALA A 189 -17.33 20.09 -11.80
CA ALA A 189 -16.84 18.99 -12.60
C ALA A 189 -15.90 18.06 -11.81
N VAL A 190 -14.93 18.58 -11.05
CA VAL A 190 -14.01 17.73 -10.26
C VAL A 190 -14.68 17.08 -9.05
N VAL A 191 -15.69 17.73 -8.45
CA VAL A 191 -16.56 17.09 -7.45
C VAL A 191 -17.38 15.96 -8.08
N ALA A 192 -17.96 16.18 -9.26
CA ALA A 192 -18.69 15.14 -9.98
C ALA A 192 -17.80 13.95 -10.40
N ILE A 193 -16.52 14.17 -10.75
CA ILE A 193 -15.55 13.10 -11.00
C ILE A 193 -15.32 12.27 -9.73
N ALA A 194 -14.96 12.92 -8.61
CA ALA A 194 -14.70 12.25 -7.33
C ALA A 194 -15.92 11.43 -6.85
N LYS A 195 -17.12 12.01 -6.94
CA LYS A 195 -18.40 11.34 -6.61
C LYS A 195 -18.75 10.19 -7.56
N THR A 196 -18.45 10.32 -8.86
CA THR A 196 -18.69 9.26 -9.86
C THR A 196 -17.77 8.06 -9.67
N MET A 197 -16.53 8.31 -9.23
CA MET A 197 -15.49 7.30 -9.08
C MET A 197 -15.29 6.80 -7.65
N ARG A 198 -16.00 7.41 -6.68
CA ARG A 198 -15.93 7.11 -5.25
C ARG A 198 -14.50 7.15 -4.72
N PHE A 199 -13.94 8.36 -4.71
CA PHE A 199 -12.72 8.69 -3.98
C PHE A 199 -12.91 10.04 -3.27
N ASP A 200 -12.15 10.28 -2.20
CA ASP A 200 -12.57 11.15 -1.09
C ASP A 200 -12.11 12.61 -1.23
N GLY A 201 -11.66 13.04 -2.41
CA GLY A 201 -11.24 14.42 -2.66
C GLY A 201 -9.90 14.54 -3.38
N TRP A 202 -9.18 15.62 -3.08
CA TRP A 202 -8.12 16.14 -3.94
C TRP A 202 -6.94 16.78 -3.18
N LEU A 203 -5.72 16.51 -3.65
CA LEU A 203 -4.57 17.39 -3.49
C LEU A 203 -4.60 18.46 -4.59
N LEU A 204 -4.47 19.73 -4.22
CA LEU A 204 -4.23 20.83 -5.15
C LEU A 204 -2.73 21.15 -5.16
N ASN A 205 -2.07 20.98 -6.32
CA ASN A 205 -0.69 21.46 -6.52
C ASN A 205 -0.61 22.40 -7.74
N ILE A 206 -0.35 23.68 -7.50
CA ILE A 206 -0.31 24.70 -8.56
C ILE A 206 1.13 25.15 -8.75
N GLU A 207 1.87 24.47 -9.62
CA GLU A 207 3.29 24.71 -9.94
C GLU A 207 3.43 25.70 -11.12
N ASN A 208 2.62 26.77 -11.12
CA ASN A 208 2.63 27.82 -12.13
C ASN A 208 2.28 29.19 -11.55
N LYS A 209 2.54 30.27 -12.31
CA LYS A 209 2.11 31.61 -11.91
C LYS A 209 0.60 31.77 -12.06
N ILE A 210 -0.03 32.57 -11.20
CA ILE A 210 -1.47 32.85 -11.19
C ILE A 210 -1.70 34.35 -11.33
N SER A 211 -2.39 34.77 -12.39
CA SER A 211 -2.62 36.20 -12.67
C SER A 211 -3.68 36.84 -11.75
N ASN A 212 -4.57 36.05 -11.15
CA ASN A 212 -5.60 36.52 -10.22
C ASN A 212 -5.67 35.59 -8.97
N PRO A 213 -4.83 35.81 -7.94
CA PRO A 213 -4.79 34.96 -6.75
C PRO A 213 -6.04 35.12 -5.87
N GLU A 214 -6.75 36.24 -5.93
CA GLU A 214 -7.98 36.48 -5.17
C GLU A 214 -9.10 35.52 -5.65
N LYS A 215 -9.32 35.44 -6.97
CA LYS A 215 -10.27 34.47 -7.55
C LYS A 215 -9.83 33.02 -7.38
N LEU A 216 -8.52 32.73 -7.35
CA LEU A 216 -8.06 31.39 -6.99
C LEU A 216 -8.50 31.01 -5.58
N LEU A 217 -8.38 31.93 -4.63
CA LEU A 217 -8.82 31.73 -3.26
C LEU A 217 -10.37 31.64 -3.14
N GLU A 218 -11.12 32.38 -3.95
CA GLU A 218 -12.57 32.15 -4.11
C GLU A 218 -12.89 30.75 -4.63
N PHE A 219 -12.21 30.30 -5.69
CA PHE A 219 -12.37 28.97 -6.27
C PHE A 219 -12.10 27.87 -5.25
N ILE A 220 -11.01 27.96 -4.49
CA ILE A 220 -10.64 26.96 -3.47
C ILE A 220 -11.72 26.90 -2.38
N ARG A 221 -12.18 28.05 -1.87
CA ARG A 221 -13.28 28.11 -0.88
C ARG A 221 -14.59 27.54 -1.42
N TYR A 222 -14.91 27.78 -2.70
CA TYR A 222 -16.09 27.21 -3.32
C TYR A 222 -15.96 25.69 -3.52
N LEU A 223 -14.81 25.23 -4.03
CA LEU A 223 -14.50 23.80 -4.21
C LEU A 223 -14.57 23.05 -2.87
N HIS A 224 -13.92 23.57 -1.82
CA HIS A 224 -14.00 23.03 -0.47
C HIS A 224 -15.46 22.86 -0.04
N LYS A 225 -16.24 23.95 -0.12
CA LYS A 225 -17.66 23.94 0.21
C LYS A 225 -18.42 22.85 -0.55
N ILE A 226 -18.40 22.84 -1.89
CA ILE A 226 -19.24 21.91 -2.65
C ILE A 226 -18.73 20.46 -2.63
N LEU A 227 -17.45 20.24 -2.33
CA LEU A 227 -16.92 18.90 -2.05
C LEU A 227 -17.57 18.34 -0.77
N HIS A 228 -17.58 19.13 0.31
CA HIS A 228 -18.21 18.77 1.60
C HIS A 228 -19.75 18.76 1.57
N GLU A 229 -20.41 19.43 0.62
CA GLU A 229 -21.86 19.31 0.39
C GLU A 229 -22.24 18.02 -0.38
N GLU A 230 -21.33 17.44 -1.18
CA GLU A 230 -21.64 16.36 -2.12
C GLU A 230 -21.02 14.99 -1.76
N LEU A 231 -19.94 14.95 -0.96
CA LEU A 231 -19.24 13.72 -0.53
C LEU A 231 -19.35 13.52 0.98
N VAL A 232 -19.10 12.28 1.45
CA VAL A 232 -19.10 11.95 2.89
C VAL A 232 -17.68 12.08 3.44
N ASP A 233 -17.47 13.03 4.37
CA ASP A 233 -16.17 13.30 5.02
C ASP A 233 -14.99 13.39 4.03
N PRO A 234 -15.04 14.26 2.99
CA PRO A 234 -13.97 14.40 2.02
C PRO A 234 -12.76 15.17 2.57
N VAL A 235 -11.71 15.26 1.75
CA VAL A 235 -10.46 15.96 2.06
C VAL A 235 -9.98 16.77 0.86
N LEU A 236 -9.82 18.08 1.05
CA LEU A 236 -9.10 18.99 0.15
C LEU A 236 -7.78 19.43 0.81
N ILE A 237 -6.64 19.14 0.19
CA ILE A 237 -5.31 19.54 0.69
C ILE A 237 -4.67 20.54 -0.28
N TRP A 238 -4.05 21.58 0.27
CA TRP A 238 -3.24 22.54 -0.48
C TRP A 238 -1.74 22.22 -0.37
N TYR A 239 -1.03 22.14 -1.49
CA TYR A 239 0.44 22.06 -1.51
C TYR A 239 1.10 23.45 -1.47
N ASP A 240 2.22 23.58 -0.77
CA ASP A 240 2.97 24.84 -0.56
C ASP A 240 3.68 25.35 -1.84
N SER A 241 2.92 25.73 -2.88
CA SER A 241 3.46 26.20 -4.17
C SER A 241 3.29 27.71 -4.40
N VAL A 242 2.10 28.18 -4.79
CA VAL A 242 1.83 29.61 -5.02
C VAL A 242 1.51 30.34 -3.72
N THR A 243 2.02 31.57 -3.65
CA THR A 243 1.73 32.52 -2.58
C THR A 243 0.48 33.35 -2.88
N ILE A 244 -0.08 34.02 -1.87
CA ILE A 244 -1.22 34.94 -2.01
C ILE A 244 -0.99 36.09 -3.01
N THR A 245 0.25 36.33 -3.46
CA THR A 245 0.56 37.30 -4.53
C THR A 245 0.55 36.68 -5.93
N GLY A 246 0.08 35.44 -6.09
CA GLY A 246 0.02 34.71 -7.37
C GLY A 246 1.37 34.22 -7.91
N ASN A 247 2.47 34.40 -7.17
CA ASN A 247 3.79 33.93 -7.57
C ASN A 247 4.06 32.54 -6.98
N LEU A 248 4.51 31.61 -7.84
CA LEU A 248 5.07 30.32 -7.44
C LEU A 248 6.35 30.55 -6.63
N ASN A 249 6.35 30.13 -5.37
CA ASN A 249 7.46 30.29 -4.45
C ASN A 249 7.20 29.40 -3.21
N TRP A 250 7.70 28.17 -3.23
CA TRP A 250 7.55 27.24 -2.11
C TRP A 250 8.17 27.82 -0.83
N GLN A 251 7.40 27.90 0.26
CA GLN A 251 7.92 28.48 1.50
C GLN A 251 8.62 27.47 2.41
N ASN A 252 8.48 26.18 2.12
CA ASN A 252 8.93 25.06 2.93
C ASN A 252 8.29 25.07 4.33
N GLY A 253 7.03 25.51 4.43
CA GLY A 253 6.34 25.70 5.70
C GLY A 253 5.20 26.71 5.67
N LEU A 254 4.30 26.62 6.66
CA LEU A 254 3.14 27.51 6.79
C LEU A 254 3.57 28.89 7.33
N ASN A 255 3.12 29.97 6.68
CA ASN A 255 3.29 31.36 7.13
C ASN A 255 2.31 32.30 6.42
N ALA A 256 2.32 33.59 6.76
CA ALA A 256 1.42 34.60 6.21
C ALA A 256 1.29 34.65 4.66
N LYS A 257 2.27 34.17 3.88
CA LYS A 257 2.22 34.17 2.41
C LYS A 257 1.39 33.03 1.80
N ASN A 258 1.13 31.95 2.54
CA ASN A 258 0.37 30.78 2.08
C ASN A 258 -0.79 30.40 3.03
N ARG A 259 -0.82 30.99 4.24
CA ARG A 259 -1.84 30.83 5.29
C ARG A 259 -3.29 30.88 4.79
N ALA A 260 -3.61 31.82 3.90
CA ALA A 260 -4.97 31.96 3.39
C ALA A 260 -5.49 30.72 2.64
N PHE A 261 -4.62 29.93 2.02
CA PHE A 261 -4.99 28.67 1.37
C PHE A 261 -5.18 27.53 2.39
N PHE A 262 -4.39 27.49 3.46
CA PHE A 262 -4.61 26.55 4.56
C PHE A 262 -5.96 26.80 5.27
N ASP A 263 -6.30 28.06 5.51
CA ASP A 263 -7.61 28.43 6.09
C ASP A 263 -8.79 28.21 5.10
N ALA A 264 -8.52 27.83 3.84
CA ALA A 264 -9.52 27.50 2.81
C ALA A 264 -9.57 26.00 2.45
N CYS A 265 -8.72 25.16 3.07
CA CYS A 265 -8.60 23.73 2.81
C CYS A 265 -8.66 22.91 4.11
N ASP A 266 -8.89 21.60 4.00
CA ASP A 266 -8.90 20.67 5.14
C ASP A 266 -7.50 20.41 5.70
N GLY A 267 -6.46 20.56 4.86
CA GLY A 267 -5.07 20.49 5.29
C GLY A 267 -4.08 21.19 4.36
N PHE A 268 -2.82 21.27 4.81
CA PHE A 268 -1.70 21.90 4.12
C PHE A 268 -0.52 20.92 4.03
N PHE A 269 0.12 20.81 2.87
CA PHE A 269 1.27 19.94 2.62
C PHE A 269 2.49 20.83 2.31
N THR A 270 3.49 20.83 3.19
CA THR A 270 4.71 21.65 2.99
C THR A 270 5.59 21.12 1.87
N ASN A 271 6.28 21.99 1.15
CA ASN A 271 7.37 21.57 0.25
C ASN A 271 8.52 20.93 1.05
N TYR A 272 9.33 20.10 0.38
CA TYR A 272 10.31 19.20 1.03
C TYR A 272 11.56 19.90 1.59
N SER A 273 11.97 21.06 1.06
CA SER A 273 13.27 21.69 1.38
C SER A 273 13.27 22.50 2.68
N TRP A 274 12.68 21.96 3.75
CA TRP A 274 12.54 22.62 5.05
C TRP A 274 13.75 22.41 5.97
N SER A 275 13.94 23.36 6.91
CA SER A 275 14.81 23.19 8.09
C SER A 275 13.98 22.89 9.33
N VAL A 276 14.61 22.41 10.41
CA VAL A 276 13.95 22.17 11.71
C VAL A 276 13.19 23.42 12.18
N LYS A 277 13.78 24.62 12.00
CA LYS A 277 13.13 25.89 12.32
C LYS A 277 11.87 26.13 11.48
N ASN A 278 11.86 25.76 10.20
CA ASN A 278 10.64 25.89 9.39
C ASN A 278 9.51 25.00 9.93
N VAL A 279 9.82 23.80 10.42
CA VAL A 279 8.83 22.90 11.04
C VAL A 279 8.33 23.48 12.36
N GLU A 280 9.22 24.01 13.21
CA GLU A 280 8.79 24.70 14.43
C GLU A 280 7.91 25.93 14.16
N ASP A 281 8.29 26.79 13.23
CA ASP A 281 7.56 28.02 12.92
C ASP A 281 6.22 27.70 12.23
N THR A 282 6.19 26.64 11.41
CA THR A 282 4.95 26.03 10.86
C THR A 282 4.02 25.54 11.97
N ALA A 283 4.55 24.84 12.98
CA ALA A 283 3.76 24.34 14.11
C ALA A 283 3.16 25.50 14.95
N LYS A 284 3.94 26.57 15.18
CA LYS A 284 3.50 27.80 15.86
C LYS A 284 2.36 28.50 15.08
N GLU A 285 2.52 28.65 13.77
CA GLU A 285 1.53 29.27 12.88
C GLU A 285 0.22 28.44 12.78
N ALA A 286 0.33 27.10 12.73
CA ALA A 286 -0.82 26.20 12.61
C ALA A 286 -1.70 26.16 13.88
N GLY A 287 -1.09 26.30 15.06
CA GLY A 287 -1.78 26.34 16.36
C GLY A 287 -2.75 25.17 16.55
N ASN A 288 -4.04 25.47 16.78
CA ASN A 288 -5.09 24.46 16.99
C ASN A 288 -5.37 23.55 15.77
N ARG A 289 -4.77 23.83 14.60
CA ARG A 289 -4.82 22.99 13.39
C ARG A 289 -3.48 22.31 13.06
N ILE A 290 -2.57 22.16 14.02
CA ILE A 290 -1.27 21.48 13.81
C ILE A 290 -1.40 20.06 13.19
N THR A 291 -2.45 19.31 13.53
CA THR A 291 -2.76 17.98 12.97
C THR A 291 -3.31 18.02 11.53
N ASP A 292 -3.54 19.20 10.99
CA ASP A 292 -4.01 19.44 9.62
C ASP A 292 -2.86 19.94 8.71
N VAL A 293 -1.66 20.16 9.27
CA VAL A 293 -0.44 20.45 8.50
C VAL A 293 0.42 19.20 8.40
N PHE A 294 0.63 18.75 7.17
CA PHE A 294 1.45 17.62 6.80
C PHE A 294 2.83 18.12 6.35
N ILE A 295 3.87 17.74 7.09
CA ILE A 295 5.26 18.04 6.73
C ILE A 295 5.66 17.11 5.58
N GLY A 296 6.04 17.68 4.45
CA GLY A 296 6.47 16.95 3.25
C GLY A 296 7.78 16.21 3.47
N ILE A 297 7.79 14.91 3.20
CA ILE A 297 8.90 13.99 3.50
C ILE A 297 9.24 13.20 2.23
N ASP A 298 10.28 13.62 1.49
CA ASP A 298 10.68 12.96 0.24
C ASP A 298 11.55 11.73 0.49
N VAL A 299 11.02 10.54 0.21
CA VAL A 299 11.74 9.27 0.38
C VAL A 299 12.90 9.13 -0.62
N TRP A 300 12.94 9.88 -1.73
CA TRP A 300 14.13 9.91 -2.60
C TRP A 300 15.29 10.74 -2.05
N GLY A 301 15.02 11.71 -1.16
CA GLY A 301 16.03 12.54 -0.51
C GLY A 301 16.41 13.83 -1.25
N ARG A 302 15.63 14.25 -2.27
CA ARG A 302 15.92 15.39 -3.17
C ARG A 302 15.91 16.70 -2.38
N ASN A 303 17.09 17.26 -2.10
CA ASN A 303 17.29 18.48 -1.28
C ASN A 303 16.62 18.41 0.11
N PHE A 304 16.54 17.21 0.69
CA PHE A 304 15.69 16.89 1.84
C PHE A 304 16.47 16.69 3.16
N TYR A 305 15.81 16.94 4.29
CA TYR A 305 16.36 16.67 5.63
C TYR A 305 16.67 15.18 5.83
N GLY A 306 17.80 14.84 6.45
CA GLY A 306 18.32 13.46 6.54
C GLY A 306 18.81 12.86 5.21
N GLY A 307 18.26 13.28 4.07
CA GLY A 307 18.58 12.74 2.75
C GLY A 307 17.71 11.53 2.33
N GLY A 308 16.54 11.35 2.97
CA GLY A 308 15.53 10.36 2.55
C GLY A 308 16.01 8.90 2.66
N GLN A 309 15.47 8.03 1.82
CA GLN A 309 15.81 6.60 1.72
C GLN A 309 15.62 5.91 3.09
N PHE A 310 16.55 5.08 3.54
CA PHE A 310 16.49 4.53 4.91
C PHE A 310 16.71 5.59 6.02
N ASN A 311 17.17 6.80 5.68
CA ASN A 311 17.27 7.95 6.59
C ASN A 311 15.95 8.73 6.73
N THR A 312 14.86 8.30 6.06
CA THR A 312 13.54 8.98 6.12
C THR A 312 13.03 9.13 7.56
N GLN A 313 13.37 8.20 8.46
CA GLN A 313 13.07 8.30 9.88
C GLN A 313 13.56 9.60 10.54
N GLU A 314 14.69 10.18 10.12
CA GLU A 314 15.25 11.38 10.74
C GLU A 314 14.36 12.61 10.53
N ALA A 315 13.72 12.69 9.36
CA ALA A 315 12.75 13.74 9.09
C ALA A 315 11.40 13.49 9.78
N VAL A 316 10.98 12.23 9.86
CA VAL A 316 9.77 11.82 10.60
C VAL A 316 9.89 12.13 12.09
N LYS A 317 11.07 11.89 12.71
CA LYS A 317 11.37 12.27 14.11
C LYS A 317 11.11 13.75 14.37
N ILE A 318 11.60 14.64 13.48
CA ILE A 318 11.38 16.10 13.60
C ILE A 318 9.90 16.47 13.49
N ALA A 319 9.20 15.98 12.46
CA ALA A 319 7.79 16.31 12.24
C ALA A 319 6.87 15.77 13.35
N HIS A 320 7.08 14.52 13.78
CA HIS A 320 6.37 13.92 14.92
C HIS A 320 6.69 14.64 16.24
N GLY A 321 7.96 15.00 16.47
CA GLY A 321 8.40 15.77 17.65
C GLY A 321 7.76 17.15 17.75
N ALA A 322 7.56 17.84 16.62
CA ALA A 322 6.79 19.08 16.55
C ALA A 322 5.29 18.88 16.83
N GLY A 323 4.75 17.70 16.51
CA GLY A 323 3.32 17.37 16.64
C GLY A 323 2.52 17.62 15.35
N CYS A 324 3.21 17.82 14.22
CA CYS A 324 2.61 17.95 12.90
C CYS A 324 2.31 16.58 12.29
N SER A 325 1.43 16.56 11.29
CA SER A 325 1.16 15.37 10.46
C SER A 325 2.30 15.10 9.48
N LEU A 326 2.33 13.89 8.90
CA LEU A 326 3.39 13.42 7.99
C LEU A 326 2.85 13.29 6.56
N ALA A 327 3.54 13.82 5.54
CA ALA A 327 3.27 13.52 4.14
C ALA A 327 4.46 12.77 3.52
N ILE A 328 4.42 11.44 3.57
CA ILE A 328 5.45 10.56 3.00
C ILE A 328 5.29 10.54 1.47
N PHE A 329 6.22 11.16 0.76
CA PHE A 329 6.20 11.34 -0.69
C PHE A 329 7.12 10.33 -1.39
N ALA A 330 6.62 9.77 -2.49
CA ALA A 330 7.34 8.82 -3.35
C ALA A 330 7.96 7.60 -2.63
N PRO A 331 7.25 6.91 -1.69
CA PRO A 331 7.78 5.73 -1.00
C PRO A 331 8.05 4.53 -1.92
N ALA A 332 7.56 4.56 -3.17
CA ALA A 332 7.83 3.54 -4.18
C ALA A 332 9.33 3.45 -4.60
N TRP A 333 10.19 4.36 -4.12
CA TRP A 333 11.65 4.21 -4.04
C TRP A 333 12.12 2.82 -3.56
N THR A 334 11.33 2.13 -2.72
CA THR A 334 11.62 0.77 -2.26
C THR A 334 11.62 -0.27 -3.40
N HIS A 335 10.93 0.03 -4.50
CA HIS A 335 10.81 -0.76 -5.73
C HIS A 335 11.61 -0.15 -6.90
N GLU A 336 11.43 1.15 -7.15
CA GLU A 336 11.99 1.86 -8.31
C GLU A 336 13.54 1.88 -8.30
N ALA A 337 14.14 2.29 -7.19
CA ALA A 337 15.59 2.40 -7.05
C ALA A 337 16.30 1.04 -6.84
N ILE A 338 15.65 -0.08 -7.20
CA ILE A 338 16.32 -1.36 -7.48
C ILE A 338 16.91 -1.32 -8.91
N PHE A 339 16.18 -0.73 -9.86
CA PHE A 339 16.55 -0.69 -11.27
C PHE A 339 17.63 0.35 -11.61
N GLU A 340 17.84 1.33 -10.71
CA GLU A 340 18.87 2.37 -10.85
C GLU A 340 20.26 1.97 -10.33
N GLY A 341 20.44 0.72 -9.85
CA GLY A 341 21.73 0.22 -9.37
C GLY A 341 22.14 0.67 -7.97
N GLY A 342 21.29 1.43 -7.26
CA GLY A 342 21.53 1.90 -5.88
C GLY A 342 21.33 0.81 -4.82
N SER A 343 22.29 -0.11 -4.66
CA SER A 343 22.23 -1.15 -3.63
C SER A 343 22.68 -0.64 -2.25
N ASN A 344 21.78 -0.01 -1.50
CA ASN A 344 21.93 0.27 -0.06
C ASN A 344 21.81 -1.00 0.82
N ILE A 345 22.26 -2.15 0.30
CA ILE A 345 22.06 -3.49 0.85
C ILE A 345 23.34 -4.28 0.58
N VAL A 346 23.95 -4.85 1.63
CA VAL A 346 25.21 -5.60 1.55
C VAL A 346 24.88 -7.10 1.64
N MET A 347 24.86 -7.79 0.50
CA MET A 347 24.38 -9.16 0.37
C MET A 347 25.49 -10.21 0.14
N PRO A 348 25.44 -11.36 0.82
CA PRO A 348 26.21 -12.56 0.46
C PRO A 348 25.59 -13.39 -0.68
N GLU A 349 24.26 -13.48 -0.74
CA GLU A 349 23.52 -14.26 -1.76
C GLU A 349 22.54 -13.40 -2.59
N PRO A 350 22.27 -13.77 -3.87
CA PRO A 350 21.43 -12.98 -4.76
C PRO A 350 19.92 -13.25 -4.57
N LEU A 351 19.27 -12.43 -3.74
CA LEU A 351 17.79 -12.33 -3.71
C LEU A 351 17.22 -11.89 -5.07
N ASN A 352 16.02 -12.35 -5.41
CA ASN A 352 15.33 -11.88 -6.61
C ASN A 352 14.76 -10.45 -6.44
N LEU A 353 14.43 -9.77 -7.54
CA LEU A 353 13.99 -8.35 -7.54
C LEU A 353 12.78 -8.09 -6.62
N TYR A 354 11.82 -9.01 -6.53
CA TYR A 354 10.66 -8.87 -5.66
C TYR A 354 11.00 -9.09 -4.18
N GLU A 355 11.91 -10.01 -3.88
CA GLU A 355 12.45 -10.20 -2.52
C GLU A 355 13.24 -8.97 -2.05
N GLN A 356 14.05 -8.38 -2.94
CA GLN A 356 14.74 -7.11 -2.67
C GLN A 356 13.77 -5.96 -2.40
N PHE A 357 12.70 -5.82 -3.20
CA PHE A 357 11.62 -4.86 -2.93
C PHE A 357 10.98 -5.09 -1.56
N MET A 358 10.51 -6.31 -1.29
CA MET A 358 9.83 -6.63 -0.04
C MET A 358 10.73 -6.39 1.19
N LEU A 359 12.03 -6.65 1.08
CA LEU A 359 13.00 -6.36 2.12
C LEU A 359 13.21 -4.86 2.33
N ARG A 360 13.44 -4.08 1.26
CA ARG A 360 13.60 -2.61 1.31
C ARG A 360 12.36 -1.96 1.90
N ASP A 361 11.18 -2.39 1.47
CA ASP A 361 9.91 -1.84 1.89
C ASP A 361 9.63 -2.16 3.37
N ARG A 362 9.84 -3.41 3.79
CA ARG A 362 9.69 -3.80 5.19
C ARG A 362 10.69 -3.09 6.11
N ALA A 363 11.92 -2.82 5.65
CA ALA A 363 12.89 -2.02 6.39
C ALA A 363 12.48 -0.54 6.52
N LEU A 364 12.05 0.08 5.42
CA LEU A 364 11.55 1.46 5.43
C LEU A 364 10.35 1.59 6.38
N TRP A 365 9.28 0.85 6.13
CA TRP A 365 8.06 0.96 6.93
C TRP A 365 8.25 0.50 8.37
N GLY A 366 9.10 -0.48 8.65
CA GLY A 366 9.51 -0.86 9.99
C GLY A 366 10.19 0.29 10.77
N SER A 367 11.07 1.07 10.10
CA SER A 367 11.70 2.25 10.72
C SER A 367 10.74 3.41 10.97
N LEU A 368 9.66 3.53 10.19
CA LEU A 368 8.67 4.60 10.32
C LEU A 368 7.54 4.26 11.29
N TRP A 369 7.13 2.99 11.38
CA TRP A 369 5.96 2.52 12.13
C TRP A 369 5.84 3.04 13.58
N PRO A 370 6.93 3.16 14.37
CA PRO A 370 6.83 3.68 15.74
C PRO A 370 6.30 5.11 15.84
N TYR A 371 6.44 5.92 14.79
CA TYR A 371 5.96 7.31 14.72
C TYR A 371 4.56 7.45 14.10
N LEU A 372 3.98 6.34 13.64
CA LEU A 372 2.64 6.29 13.03
C LEU A 372 1.56 5.98 14.08
N ASN A 373 0.30 6.12 13.69
CA ASN A 373 -0.84 5.64 14.46
C ASN A 373 -1.45 4.42 13.77
N THR A 374 -1.66 3.33 14.52
CA THR A 374 -2.17 2.06 13.99
C THR A 374 -3.70 2.00 14.09
N ARG A 375 -4.35 1.91 12.93
CA ARG A 375 -5.80 1.95 12.74
C ARG A 375 -6.41 0.55 12.79
N LEU A 376 -7.59 0.45 13.39
CA LEU A 376 -8.17 -0.80 13.87
C LEU A 376 -9.39 -1.24 13.05
N PRO A 377 -9.39 -2.44 12.43
CA PRO A 377 -10.60 -3.01 11.84
C PRO A 377 -11.59 -3.36 12.97
N CYS A 378 -12.86 -3.04 12.74
CA CYS A 378 -13.90 -3.05 13.79
C CYS A 378 -15.28 -3.54 13.30
N ARG A 379 -15.33 -4.18 12.13
CA ARG A 379 -16.56 -4.69 11.51
C ARG A 379 -16.48 -6.18 11.30
N LEU A 380 -17.61 -6.86 11.52
CA LEU A 380 -17.79 -8.28 11.26
C LEU A 380 -18.80 -8.43 10.10
N PRO A 381 -18.73 -9.53 9.32
CA PRO A 381 -17.66 -10.53 9.30
C PRO A 381 -16.32 -9.93 8.80
N PHE A 382 -15.22 -10.31 9.44
CA PHE A 382 -13.86 -9.99 9.00
C PHE A 382 -13.18 -11.25 8.50
N GLN A 383 -12.53 -11.21 7.33
CA GLN A 383 -11.79 -12.35 6.80
C GLN A 383 -10.62 -11.94 5.92
N THR A 384 -9.53 -12.72 5.97
CA THR A 384 -8.39 -12.58 5.08
C THR A 384 -7.66 -13.91 4.89
N SER A 385 -7.21 -14.16 3.66
CA SER A 385 -6.22 -15.18 3.32
C SER A 385 -4.83 -14.57 3.11
N PHE A 386 -4.64 -13.30 3.51
CA PHE A 386 -3.42 -12.51 3.40
C PHE A 386 -2.94 -12.29 1.96
N CYS A 387 -3.83 -12.47 0.97
CA CYS A 387 -3.50 -12.25 -0.43
C CYS A 387 -3.03 -10.81 -0.67
N ARG A 388 -1.88 -10.66 -1.32
CA ARG A 388 -1.26 -9.37 -1.68
C ARG A 388 -1.94 -8.59 -2.81
N GLY A 389 -2.91 -9.21 -3.49
CA GLY A 389 -3.38 -8.76 -4.80
C GLY A 389 -2.48 -9.23 -5.94
N GLN A 390 -1.48 -10.08 -5.67
CA GLN A 390 -0.65 -10.73 -6.69
C GLN A 390 -0.15 -12.11 -6.22
N GLY A 391 0.39 -12.90 -7.14
CA GLY A 391 1.03 -14.19 -6.86
C GLY A 391 1.67 -14.82 -8.09
N THR A 392 2.55 -15.80 -7.88
CA THR A 392 3.15 -16.61 -8.97
C THR A 392 2.13 -17.53 -9.65
N LYS A 393 1.01 -17.80 -8.96
CA LYS A 393 -0.19 -18.51 -9.38
C LYS A 393 -1.40 -17.86 -8.71
N ARG A 394 -2.61 -18.27 -9.09
CA ARG A 394 -3.86 -17.92 -8.40
C ARG A 394 -4.51 -19.17 -7.79
N TRP A 395 -4.98 -19.07 -6.55
CA TRP A 395 -5.57 -20.15 -5.77
C TRP A 395 -7.02 -19.88 -5.34
N MET A 396 -7.79 -20.96 -5.17
CA MET A 396 -9.12 -20.98 -4.56
C MET A 396 -9.31 -22.30 -3.77
N TYR A 397 -9.59 -22.21 -2.46
CA TYR A 397 -9.64 -23.36 -1.53
C TYR A 397 -8.43 -24.33 -1.61
N GLY A 398 -7.25 -23.80 -1.99
CA GLY A 398 -6.01 -24.56 -2.23
C GLY A 398 -5.84 -25.09 -3.66
N GLU A 399 -6.87 -25.08 -4.50
CA GLU A 399 -6.76 -25.43 -5.92
C GLU A 399 -6.08 -24.31 -6.72
N VAL A 400 -5.23 -24.66 -7.68
CA VAL A 400 -4.57 -23.71 -8.60
C VAL A 400 -5.55 -23.30 -9.71
N LEU A 401 -6.35 -22.26 -9.43
CA LEU A 401 -7.27 -21.61 -10.38
C LEU A 401 -6.55 -21.04 -11.62
N SER A 402 -5.30 -20.57 -11.46
CA SER A 402 -4.47 -20.15 -12.59
C SER A 402 -2.99 -20.45 -12.34
N PRO A 403 -2.27 -21.15 -13.23
CA PRO A 403 -0.90 -21.59 -12.99
C PRO A 403 0.18 -20.55 -13.34
N GLY A 404 -0.20 -19.36 -13.80
CA GLY A 404 0.73 -18.29 -14.18
C GLY A 404 0.70 -17.09 -13.23
N PRO A 405 1.74 -16.21 -13.30
CA PRO A 405 1.81 -15.01 -12.49
C PRO A 405 0.65 -14.07 -12.79
N TRP A 406 0.16 -13.39 -11.76
CA TRP A 406 -0.91 -12.40 -11.88
C TRP A 406 -0.80 -11.29 -10.84
N TYR A 407 -1.31 -10.12 -11.21
CA TYR A 407 -1.43 -8.95 -10.37
C TYR A 407 -2.79 -8.28 -10.64
N ASN A 408 -3.54 -8.02 -9.57
CA ASN A 408 -4.69 -7.13 -9.56
C ASN A 408 -4.99 -6.74 -8.09
N LEU A 409 -4.56 -5.54 -7.70
CA LEU A 409 -4.69 -4.97 -6.34
C LEU A 409 -6.12 -4.97 -5.78
N ARG A 410 -7.17 -5.05 -6.61
CA ARG A 410 -8.58 -5.20 -6.16
C ARG A 410 -8.82 -6.50 -5.37
N HIS A 411 -7.89 -7.45 -5.46
CA HIS A 411 -7.89 -8.71 -4.71
C HIS A 411 -6.87 -8.71 -3.56
N GLN A 412 -6.24 -7.58 -3.23
CA GLN A 412 -5.47 -7.48 -1.98
C GLN A 412 -6.46 -7.57 -0.80
N GLN A 413 -6.15 -8.45 0.13
CA GLN A 413 -6.92 -8.70 1.35
C GLN A 413 -6.17 -8.14 2.56
N TYR A 414 -6.88 -8.01 3.68
CA TYR A 414 -6.37 -7.38 4.89
C TYR A 414 -5.04 -8.00 5.34
N GLN A 415 -4.02 -7.17 5.51
CA GLN A 415 -2.65 -7.55 5.89
C GLN A 415 -2.45 -7.41 7.41
N PRO A 416 -1.43 -8.04 8.03
CA PRO A 416 -1.11 -7.80 9.43
C PRO A 416 -0.87 -6.31 9.70
N ASN A 417 -1.38 -5.78 10.82
CA ASN A 417 -1.23 -4.37 11.21
C ASN A 417 -0.41 -4.18 12.49
N SER A 418 0.56 -5.06 12.71
CA SER A 418 1.61 -4.94 13.73
C SER A 418 2.96 -4.66 13.07
N ALA A 419 3.87 -4.00 13.80
CA ALA A 419 5.23 -3.78 13.34
C ALA A 419 5.95 -5.13 13.14
N HIS A 420 6.49 -5.33 11.94
CA HIS A 420 7.32 -6.47 11.60
C HIS A 420 8.48 -5.93 10.75
N GLY A 421 9.63 -5.68 11.37
CA GLY A 421 10.83 -5.18 10.70
C GLY A 421 11.44 -6.21 9.73
N PRO A 422 12.54 -5.89 9.02
CA PRO A 422 13.01 -6.66 7.87
C PRO A 422 13.11 -8.17 8.10
N HIS A 423 13.61 -8.60 9.26
CA HIS A 423 13.94 -9.98 9.67
C HIS A 423 15.05 -10.63 8.82
N GLY A 424 16.04 -11.24 9.47
CA GLY A 424 17.25 -11.75 8.83
C GLY A 424 18.24 -10.65 8.45
N TYR A 425 17.93 -9.40 8.79
CA TYR A 425 18.69 -8.20 8.41
C TYR A 425 18.59 -7.13 9.48
N VAL A 426 19.71 -6.45 9.73
CA VAL A 426 19.82 -5.27 10.59
C VAL A 426 19.93 -4.03 9.71
N LEU A 427 19.29 -2.92 10.11
CA LEU A 427 19.37 -1.63 9.40
C LEU A 427 20.29 -0.72 10.20
N SER A 428 21.56 -0.65 9.81
CA SER A 428 22.61 0.02 10.59
C SER A 428 23.29 1.12 9.77
N SER A 429 23.96 2.04 10.47
CA SER A 429 24.92 2.95 9.84
C SER A 429 26.03 2.15 9.12
N VAL A 430 26.45 2.62 7.93
CA VAL A 430 27.47 1.98 7.09
C VAL A 430 28.82 1.92 7.81
N ASP A 431 29.16 2.95 8.58
CA ASP A 431 30.44 3.03 9.29
C ASP A 431 30.53 1.95 10.38
N ARG A 432 29.47 1.77 11.18
CA ARG A 432 29.36 0.66 12.16
C ARG A 432 29.36 -0.71 11.47
N LEU A 433 28.70 -0.85 10.33
CA LEU A 433 28.76 -2.09 9.53
C LEU A 433 30.18 -2.39 9.04
N MET A 434 30.97 -1.37 8.69
CA MET A 434 32.37 -1.51 8.28
C MET A 434 33.28 -1.86 9.45
N GLU A 435 33.10 -1.25 10.62
CA GLU A 435 33.80 -1.61 11.87
C GLU A 435 33.56 -3.09 12.23
N VAL A 436 32.28 -3.51 12.25
CA VAL A 436 31.85 -4.89 12.50
C VAL A 436 32.28 -5.86 11.38
N SER A 437 32.63 -5.36 10.19
CA SER A 437 33.13 -6.14 9.05
C SER A 437 34.65 -6.33 9.09
N TRP A 438 35.42 -5.33 9.53
CA TRP A 438 36.89 -5.44 9.60
C TRP A 438 37.36 -6.54 10.57
N ASP A 439 36.66 -6.73 11.69
CA ASP A 439 36.94 -7.79 12.67
C ASP A 439 36.65 -9.22 12.15
N ARG A 440 36.08 -9.36 10.93
CA ARG A 440 35.78 -10.64 10.26
C ARG A 440 36.93 -11.19 9.42
N LYS A 441 38.06 -10.48 9.28
CA LYS A 441 39.21 -10.95 8.45
C LYS A 441 40.06 -12.05 9.10
N ASP A 442 39.93 -12.31 10.40
CA ASP A 442 40.48 -13.52 11.03
C ASP A 442 39.41 -14.62 11.10
N LYS A 443 39.77 -15.84 10.69
CA LYS A 443 38.91 -17.04 10.76
C LYS A 443 38.50 -17.43 12.19
N LYS A 444 39.12 -16.84 13.22
CA LYS A 444 38.70 -16.96 14.64
C LYS A 444 37.51 -16.05 15.02
N GLY A 445 37.17 -15.06 14.21
CA GLY A 445 36.19 -14.01 14.54
C GLY A 445 34.74 -14.48 14.77
N ILE A 446 34.34 -15.64 14.22
CA ILE A 446 32.96 -16.18 14.35
C ILE A 446 32.57 -16.42 15.82
N ILE A 447 33.52 -16.80 16.68
CA ILE A 447 33.29 -16.98 18.12
C ILE A 447 33.25 -15.63 18.86
N LYS A 448 33.96 -14.62 18.34
CA LYS A 448 34.11 -13.29 18.93
C LYS A 448 32.82 -12.46 18.80
N TYR A 449 32.10 -12.56 17.67
CA TYR A 449 30.84 -11.85 17.48
C TYR A 449 29.78 -12.24 18.52
N ARG A 450 29.63 -13.54 18.84
CA ARG A 450 28.76 -14.00 19.95
C ARG A 450 29.15 -13.37 21.28
N LYS A 451 30.42 -13.47 21.67
CA LYS A 451 30.91 -12.86 22.93
C LYS A 451 30.71 -11.35 23.00
N ASN A 452 30.83 -10.63 21.88
CA ASN A 452 30.55 -9.19 21.85
C ASN A 452 29.05 -8.89 21.93
N LEU A 453 28.18 -9.73 21.34
CA LEU A 453 26.72 -9.56 21.45
C LEU A 453 26.24 -9.84 22.89
N ASP A 454 26.75 -10.90 23.52
CA ASP A 454 26.48 -11.22 24.93
C ASP A 454 27.10 -10.18 25.90
N SER A 455 28.20 -9.53 25.50
CA SER A 455 28.77 -8.37 26.20
C SER A 455 27.83 -7.15 26.10
N LEU A 456 27.39 -6.75 24.90
CA LEU A 456 26.44 -5.63 24.74
C LEU A 456 25.13 -5.85 25.52
N ARG A 457 24.62 -7.08 25.55
CA ARG A 457 23.45 -7.46 26.38
C ARG A 457 23.67 -7.17 27.87
N SER A 458 24.88 -7.34 28.38
CA SER A 458 25.22 -6.97 29.77
C SER A 458 25.31 -5.45 29.97
N THR A 459 25.91 -4.70 29.03
CA THR A 459 26.03 -3.24 29.16
C THR A 459 24.68 -2.51 29.11
N VAL A 460 23.75 -2.97 28.26
CA VAL A 460 22.41 -2.34 28.14
C VAL A 460 21.58 -2.56 29.40
N THR A 461 21.73 -3.70 30.08
CA THR A 461 20.98 -4.00 31.32
C THR A 461 21.46 -3.22 32.55
N GLU A 462 22.64 -2.59 32.53
CA GLU A 462 23.12 -1.70 33.60
C GLU A 462 22.60 -0.26 33.52
N SER A 463 22.01 0.15 32.39
CA SER A 463 21.55 1.53 32.16
C SER A 463 20.16 1.87 32.74
N ILE A 464 19.42 0.87 33.22
CA ILE A 464 18.07 1.04 33.81
C ILE A 464 18.19 1.46 35.29
N PRO A 465 17.70 2.65 35.71
CA PRO A 465 17.73 3.05 37.11
C PRO A 465 16.74 2.21 37.94
N ARG A 466 17.24 1.15 38.58
CA ARG A 466 16.44 0.36 39.54
C ARG A 466 16.09 1.21 40.75
N THR A 467 14.81 1.52 40.92
CA THR A 467 14.29 2.20 42.11
C THR A 467 14.41 1.28 43.33
N ASN A 468 15.06 1.75 44.39
CA ASN A 468 15.30 0.96 45.58
C ASN A 468 13.99 0.64 46.32
N SER A 469 13.72 -0.66 46.51
CA SER A 469 13.00 -1.16 47.67
C SER A 469 13.74 -2.38 48.20
N SER A 470 14.23 -2.29 49.43
CA SER A 470 14.95 -3.35 50.11
C SER A 470 14.03 -4.08 51.07
N GLU A 471 14.01 -5.41 51.01
CA GLU A 471 14.15 -6.26 52.18
C GLU A 471 14.60 -7.66 51.74
N ALA A 472 15.09 -8.47 52.67
CA ALA A 472 15.92 -9.62 52.37
C ALA A 472 15.45 -10.88 53.09
N GLU A 473 15.59 -12.02 52.42
CA GLU A 473 15.70 -13.32 53.06
C GLU A 473 16.72 -14.18 52.30
N LYS A 474 17.32 -15.14 53.00
CA LYS A 474 18.35 -16.06 52.49
C LYS A 474 17.77 -17.47 52.38
N ASP A 475 18.40 -18.33 51.59
CA ASP A 475 18.91 -19.61 52.11
C ASP A 475 19.92 -20.27 51.15
N GLU A 476 20.60 -21.31 51.64
CA GLU A 476 21.81 -21.91 51.04
C GLU A 476 21.62 -23.40 50.66
N SER A 477 22.06 -23.79 49.46
CA SER A 477 22.59 -25.12 49.05
C SER A 477 22.71 -25.13 47.52
N ASP A 478 23.83 -25.32 46.83
CA ASP A 478 25.04 -26.15 47.02
C ASP A 478 24.83 -27.67 46.79
N SER A 479 25.22 -28.12 45.59
CA SER A 479 25.75 -29.47 45.30
C SER A 479 26.42 -29.47 43.92
N SER A 480 27.56 -30.16 43.78
CA SER A 480 28.52 -29.99 42.67
C SER A 480 28.85 -31.30 41.91
N ILE A 481 29.81 -31.22 40.96
CA ILE A 481 30.63 -32.29 40.33
C ILE A 481 30.16 -32.85 38.96
N ASP A 482 30.99 -32.59 37.94
CA ASP A 482 31.64 -33.47 36.92
C ASP A 482 30.92 -34.74 36.37
N ASP A 483 31.30 -35.32 35.21
CA ASP A 483 32.55 -35.19 34.43
C ASP A 483 32.37 -35.40 32.91
N THR A 484 33.46 -35.15 32.19
CA THR A 484 33.78 -35.36 30.78
C THR A 484 33.43 -36.72 30.16
N GLN A 485 33.19 -36.71 28.83
CA GLN A 485 33.95 -37.52 27.88
C GLN A 485 33.87 -36.99 26.44
N SER A 486 34.75 -37.47 25.54
CA SER A 486 35.02 -36.83 24.24
C SER A 486 35.52 -37.81 23.16
N LEU A 487 35.49 -37.38 21.89
CA LEU A 487 35.99 -38.08 20.67
C LEU A 487 35.07 -39.25 20.20
N ASN A 488 34.98 -39.66 18.93
CA ASN A 488 35.90 -39.41 17.81
C ASN A 488 35.27 -39.52 16.39
N ILE A 489 35.83 -38.73 15.46
CA ILE A 489 35.93 -38.80 13.98
C ILE A 489 35.29 -39.98 13.20
N LYS A 490 34.58 -39.68 12.08
CA LYS A 490 34.90 -40.21 10.73
C LYS A 490 34.18 -39.53 9.55
N GLU A 491 34.98 -39.09 8.56
CA GLU A 491 34.55 -38.79 7.18
C GLU A 491 34.66 -40.06 6.30
N SER A 492 34.00 -40.07 5.13
CA SER A 492 34.20 -41.10 4.10
C SER A 492 34.04 -40.54 2.68
N ILE A 493 35.10 -40.63 1.88
CA ILE A 493 35.16 -40.22 0.47
C ILE A 493 35.15 -41.47 -0.43
N ILE A 494 34.39 -41.45 -1.53
CA ILE A 494 34.47 -42.44 -2.64
C ILE A 494 34.49 -41.67 -3.99
N LYS A 495 35.07 -42.27 -5.04
CA LYS A 495 35.53 -41.60 -6.28
C LYS A 495 35.31 -42.44 -7.55
N PHE A 496 34.76 -41.82 -8.63
CA PHE A 496 34.83 -42.19 -10.08
C PHE A 496 34.29 -43.62 -10.47
N GLN A 497 33.91 -43.97 -11.71
CA GLN A 497 34.33 -43.60 -13.08
C GLN A 497 33.21 -43.69 -14.17
N ASP A 498 33.37 -42.88 -15.23
CA ASP A 498 33.23 -43.11 -16.69
C ASP A 498 31.98 -43.73 -17.40
N MET A 499 31.34 -42.90 -18.25
CA MET A 499 31.13 -42.98 -19.74
C MET A 499 30.75 -44.32 -20.43
N PRO A 500 29.88 -44.32 -21.49
CA PRO A 500 30.18 -43.66 -22.78
C PRO A 500 28.99 -43.02 -23.57
N GLU A 501 29.28 -42.58 -24.79
CA GLU A 501 28.48 -41.73 -25.68
C GLU A 501 27.40 -42.44 -26.53
N LYS A 502 26.46 -41.67 -27.10
CA LYS A 502 26.27 -41.60 -28.57
C LYS A 502 25.36 -40.45 -29.06
N VAL A 503 25.66 -39.97 -30.27
CA VAL A 503 24.93 -38.95 -31.05
C VAL A 503 24.47 -39.59 -32.38
N PRO A 504 23.43 -39.04 -33.03
CA PRO A 504 23.58 -38.78 -34.47
C PRO A 504 22.99 -37.44 -34.95
N GLU A 505 23.76 -36.72 -35.76
CA GLU A 505 23.24 -35.72 -36.72
C GLU A 505 22.87 -36.38 -38.04
N VAL A 506 21.96 -35.78 -38.82
CA VAL A 506 21.92 -35.90 -40.30
C VAL A 506 21.56 -34.53 -40.88
N THR A 507 22.21 -34.15 -41.99
CA THR A 507 22.11 -32.83 -42.65
C THR A 507 21.63 -32.95 -44.11
N GLN A 508 21.39 -31.78 -44.74
CA GLN A 508 21.12 -31.43 -46.17
C GLN A 508 19.76 -30.71 -46.35
N ALA A 509 19.59 -29.56 -47.04
CA ALA A 509 20.17 -29.01 -48.28
C ALA A 509 19.65 -29.72 -49.55
N VAL A 510 19.32 -29.10 -50.69
CA VAL A 510 19.17 -27.70 -51.17
C VAL A 510 18.13 -27.77 -52.35
N GLU A 511 17.40 -26.75 -52.82
CA GLU A 511 17.79 -25.91 -53.98
C GLU A 511 16.69 -24.92 -54.49
N VAL A 512 17.20 -23.90 -55.18
CA VAL A 512 16.67 -22.69 -55.86
C VAL A 512 15.44 -22.83 -56.80
N ALA A 513 14.56 -21.80 -56.82
CA ALA A 513 13.90 -21.28 -58.05
C ALA A 513 13.28 -19.86 -57.86
N GLY A 514 13.25 -19.06 -58.94
CA GLY A 514 12.42 -17.84 -59.12
C GLY A 514 11.80 -17.84 -60.54
N PRO A 515 11.41 -16.70 -61.18
CA PRO A 515 11.45 -15.29 -60.71
C PRO A 515 10.25 -14.40 -61.19
N VAL A 516 10.35 -13.07 -60.94
CA VAL A 516 10.01 -11.95 -61.89
C VAL A 516 8.56 -11.40 -62.08
N ASN A 517 8.44 -10.05 -62.06
CA ASN A 517 7.46 -9.13 -62.69
C ASN A 517 5.96 -9.09 -62.23
N THR A 518 5.17 -7.98 -62.32
CA THR A 518 5.39 -6.52 -62.61
C THR A 518 4.17 -5.66 -62.17
N THR A 519 4.24 -4.32 -62.32
CA THR A 519 3.19 -3.26 -62.18
C THR A 519 2.69 -3.00 -60.74
N ALA A 520 2.72 -1.78 -60.17
CA ALA A 520 2.21 -0.44 -60.59
C ALA A 520 0.66 -0.34 -60.42
N VAL A 521 0.03 0.78 -60.04
CA VAL A 521 0.24 2.21 -60.35
C VAL A 521 -0.26 3.14 -59.18
N GLU A 522 0.18 4.41 -59.15
CA GLU A 522 -0.38 5.61 -58.47
C GLU A 522 -0.60 5.72 -56.93
N THR A 523 0.33 6.47 -56.32
CA THR A 523 0.14 7.53 -55.29
C THR A 523 -0.67 8.73 -55.84
N PRO A 524 -0.97 9.86 -55.12
CA PRO A 524 -0.50 10.31 -53.79
C PRO A 524 -1.53 11.02 -52.83
N ASN A 525 -1.10 11.28 -51.58
CA ASN A 525 -1.03 12.54 -50.78
C ASN A 525 -1.98 13.75 -51.08
N THR A 526 -2.32 14.71 -50.17
CA THR A 526 -1.98 15.04 -48.74
C THR A 526 -3.05 16.01 -48.15
N LYS A 527 -3.17 16.24 -46.81
CA LYS A 527 -2.59 17.36 -45.99
C LYS A 527 -2.41 18.72 -46.72
N PHE A 528 -2.54 19.92 -46.11
CA PHE A 528 -2.67 20.36 -44.70
C PHE A 528 -3.13 21.85 -44.64
N LEU A 529 -3.73 22.31 -43.51
CA LEU A 529 -3.65 23.68 -42.92
C LEU A 529 -4.16 24.91 -43.76
N SER A 530 -4.48 26.10 -43.22
CA SER A 530 -4.65 26.67 -41.85
C SER A 530 -5.57 27.92 -41.88
N SER A 531 -5.99 28.44 -40.71
CA SER A 531 -6.38 29.85 -40.41
C SER A 531 -7.54 30.50 -41.20
N ASP A 532 -8.33 31.45 -40.68
CA ASP A 532 -8.60 31.92 -39.31
C ASP A 532 -9.93 32.69 -39.28
N SER A 533 -10.66 32.71 -38.15
CA SER A 533 -11.52 33.83 -37.67
C SER A 533 -12.36 33.45 -36.44
N GLN A 534 -12.80 34.47 -35.68
CA GLN A 534 -13.38 34.32 -34.34
C GLN A 534 -14.90 34.12 -34.34
N THR A 535 -15.43 33.25 -33.48
CA THR A 535 -16.82 33.32 -32.99
C THR A 535 -16.92 32.86 -31.53
N GLN A 536 -17.76 33.55 -30.74
CA GLN A 536 -18.06 33.21 -29.34
C GLN A 536 -18.90 31.91 -29.25
N PRO A 537 -18.51 30.90 -28.46
CA PRO A 537 -19.17 29.59 -28.48
C PRO A 537 -20.49 29.57 -27.67
N SER A 538 -21.61 29.50 -28.39
CA SER A 538 -22.97 29.37 -27.83
C SER A 538 -23.20 28.10 -26.98
N GLY A 539 -22.27 27.14 -27.00
CA GLY A 539 -22.31 25.90 -26.21
C GLY A 539 -22.36 26.11 -24.70
N PHE A 540 -21.74 27.19 -24.18
CA PHE A 540 -21.67 27.48 -22.74
C PHE A 540 -23.07 27.54 -22.08
N LYS A 541 -24.05 28.11 -22.79
CA LYS A 541 -25.44 28.24 -22.30
C LYS A 541 -26.21 26.91 -22.32
N LYS A 542 -25.83 25.95 -23.17
CA LYS A 542 -26.32 24.55 -23.13
C LYS A 542 -25.67 23.76 -21.99
N PHE A 543 -24.39 24.00 -21.71
CA PHE A 543 -23.63 23.34 -20.64
C PHE A 543 -24.20 23.66 -19.24
N ILE A 544 -24.45 24.94 -18.94
CA ILE A 544 -25.09 25.39 -17.68
C ILE A 544 -26.42 24.67 -17.41
N ASN A 545 -27.22 24.41 -18.45
CA ASN A 545 -28.50 23.72 -18.32
C ASN A 545 -28.36 22.20 -18.11
N ARG A 546 -27.25 21.57 -18.56
CA ARG A 546 -26.96 20.15 -18.30
C ARG A 546 -26.48 19.90 -16.88
N LEU A 547 -25.56 20.72 -16.35
CA LEU A 547 -25.13 20.61 -14.95
C LEU A 547 -26.34 20.70 -14.00
N LYS A 548 -27.23 21.69 -14.23
CA LYS A 548 -28.49 21.85 -13.49
C LYS A 548 -29.48 20.68 -13.61
N ALA A 549 -29.31 19.77 -14.57
CA ALA A 549 -30.12 18.55 -14.71
C ALA A 549 -29.57 17.39 -13.85
N ILE A 550 -28.24 17.29 -13.68
CA ILE A 550 -27.60 16.32 -12.79
C ILE A 550 -28.07 16.57 -11.34
N PHE A 551 -28.02 17.83 -10.89
CA PHE A 551 -28.47 18.24 -9.55
C PHE A 551 -30.00 18.33 -9.36
N LYS A 552 -30.83 17.81 -10.29
CA LYS A 552 -32.31 17.92 -10.20
C LYS A 552 -33.09 16.61 -10.24
N LYS A 553 -32.44 15.44 -10.34
CA LYS A 553 -33.17 14.19 -10.53
C LYS A 553 -33.67 13.54 -9.24
N ASN A 554 -34.62 14.20 -8.58
CA ASN A 554 -35.42 13.59 -7.52
C ASN A 554 -36.87 14.15 -7.46
N LYS A 555 -37.68 13.86 -8.50
CA LYS A 555 -39.17 13.84 -8.46
C LYS A 555 -39.77 13.22 -9.74
N SER A 556 -40.66 12.23 -9.53
CA SER A 556 -41.84 11.78 -10.32
C SER A 556 -41.88 11.82 -11.87
N ASN A 557 -42.47 10.74 -12.42
CA ASN A 557 -43.09 10.49 -13.75
C ASN A 557 -43.76 11.75 -14.40
N SER A 558 -43.95 11.85 -15.73
CA SER A 558 -44.48 10.82 -16.67
C SER A 558 -44.30 11.13 -18.18
N GLU A 559 -44.26 10.05 -18.99
CA GLU A 559 -44.84 9.86 -20.35
C GLU A 559 -44.50 10.69 -21.63
N ASN A 560 -44.41 9.92 -22.73
CA ASN A 560 -44.83 10.16 -24.14
C ASN A 560 -44.08 11.08 -25.15
N HIS A 561 -43.35 10.38 -26.06
CA HIS A 561 -43.44 10.40 -27.53
C HIS A 561 -43.04 11.59 -28.46
N SER A 562 -42.10 11.24 -29.37
CA SER A 562 -42.15 11.38 -30.85
C SER A 562 -41.38 12.50 -31.60
N ASN A 563 -40.61 12.02 -32.61
CA ASN A 563 -40.39 12.49 -33.99
C ASN A 563 -39.87 13.92 -34.28
N GLU A 564 -38.68 14.10 -34.90
CA GLU A 564 -38.36 14.22 -36.36
C GLU A 564 -38.22 15.70 -36.80
N ALA A 565 -37.54 16.10 -37.90
CA ALA A 565 -36.36 15.57 -38.62
C ALA A 565 -35.84 16.63 -39.64
N THR A 566 -34.57 16.52 -40.07
CA THR A 566 -34.00 17.08 -41.35
C THR A 566 -34.02 18.64 -41.54
N THR A 567 -33.33 19.32 -42.50
CA THR A 567 -32.52 18.93 -43.69
C THR A 567 -31.41 19.97 -44.03
N SER A 568 -30.59 19.68 -45.07
CA SER A 568 -29.73 20.53 -45.94
C SER A 568 -30.13 22.01 -46.17
N ALA A 569 -29.32 22.95 -46.68
CA ALA A 569 -28.42 22.95 -47.87
C ALA A 569 -27.60 24.31 -47.93
N SER A 570 -26.75 24.71 -48.90
CA SER A 570 -25.84 24.07 -49.90
C SER A 570 -25.13 25.18 -50.76
N GLN A 571 -24.02 24.85 -51.46
CA GLN A 571 -23.46 25.55 -52.67
C GLN A 571 -22.86 27.00 -52.47
N GLU A 572 -21.96 27.60 -53.29
CA GLU A 572 -21.19 27.16 -54.48
C GLU A 572 -19.96 28.03 -54.87
N LEU A 573 -19.14 27.53 -55.82
CA LEU A 573 -18.32 28.18 -56.88
C LEU A 573 -17.14 29.17 -56.60
N THR A 574 -15.94 28.65 -56.95
CA THR A 574 -14.80 29.18 -57.77
C THR A 574 -14.98 30.47 -58.61
N PRO A 575 -13.93 31.18 -59.10
CA PRO A 575 -12.51 30.79 -59.36
C PRO A 575 -11.47 31.82 -58.77
N SER A 576 -10.19 32.03 -59.19
CA SER A 576 -9.31 31.55 -60.30
C SER A 576 -7.79 31.59 -59.94
N ALA A 577 -6.92 31.35 -60.93
CA ALA A 577 -5.45 31.61 -60.92
C ALA A 577 -5.11 32.72 -61.99
N PRO A 578 -3.86 33.02 -62.47
CA PRO A 578 -2.63 32.18 -62.59
C PRO A 578 -1.23 32.84 -62.34
N SER A 579 -0.15 32.05 -62.53
CA SER A 579 1.23 32.42 -62.98
C SER A 579 2.16 33.26 -62.07
N ALA A 580 3.50 33.12 -62.07
CA ALA A 580 4.41 32.12 -62.67
C ALA A 580 5.88 32.22 -62.16
N GLU A 581 6.59 31.07 -62.05
CA GLU A 581 8.02 30.83 -62.41
C GLU A 581 9.20 31.59 -61.70
N LEU A 582 10.45 31.10 -61.57
CA LEU A 582 11.09 29.75 -61.73
C LEU A 582 12.50 29.67 -61.07
N LYS A 583 12.98 28.42 -60.84
CA LYS A 583 14.39 27.94 -60.59
C LYS A 583 15.03 28.32 -59.22
N ALA A 584 15.47 27.40 -58.34
CA ALA A 584 16.36 26.21 -58.44
C ALA A 584 17.87 26.61 -58.51
N LYS A 585 18.84 25.99 -57.81
CA LYS A 585 19.07 24.62 -57.24
C LYS A 585 19.83 24.73 -55.87
N ASP A 586 20.15 23.70 -55.05
CA ASP A 586 20.02 22.22 -55.11
C ASP A 586 20.12 21.53 -53.70
N LYS A 587 19.78 20.23 -53.65
CA LYS A 587 20.33 19.10 -52.83
C LYS A 587 20.19 18.95 -51.28
N GLU A 588 20.03 17.65 -50.95
CA GLU A 588 20.45 16.85 -49.78
C GLU A 588 19.54 16.70 -48.52
N SER A 589 18.78 15.58 -48.56
CA SER A 589 18.25 14.72 -47.45
C SER A 589 17.25 15.28 -46.43
N ASP A 590 16.08 14.62 -46.36
CA ASP A 590 14.96 14.97 -45.48
C ASP A 590 15.16 14.61 -44.00
N ASP A 591 14.49 15.39 -43.14
CA ASP A 591 14.28 15.21 -41.71
C ASP A 591 12.76 15.16 -41.42
N PHE A 592 12.33 14.47 -40.35
CA PHE A 592 11.07 14.70 -39.62
C PHE A 592 10.98 13.80 -38.36
N PRO A 593 10.24 14.20 -37.32
CA PRO A 593 10.74 14.04 -35.95
C PRO A 593 9.89 13.13 -35.06
N ALA A 594 10.51 12.58 -34.01
CA ALA A 594 9.83 11.94 -32.90
C ALA A 594 9.92 12.84 -31.65
N VAL A 595 8.77 13.27 -31.13
CA VAL A 595 8.68 14.15 -29.95
C VAL A 595 9.13 13.40 -28.70
N THR A 596 10.11 13.95 -27.97
CA THR A 596 10.63 13.41 -26.72
C THR A 596 9.67 13.62 -25.55
N ARG A 597 9.60 12.64 -24.64
CA ARG A 597 8.89 12.74 -23.36
C ARG A 597 9.80 13.36 -22.30
N GLU A 598 9.89 14.68 -22.29
CA GLU A 598 10.59 15.42 -21.25
C GLU A 598 9.66 15.69 -20.06
N SER A 599 9.43 14.62 -19.26
CA SER A 599 9.21 14.78 -17.81
C SER A 599 10.52 15.25 -17.15
N MET A 600 10.50 15.63 -15.86
CA MET A 600 11.62 16.27 -15.17
C MET A 600 12.84 15.34 -14.93
N ILE A 601 13.57 15.02 -16.01
CA ILE A 601 14.75 14.15 -16.06
C ILE A 601 15.94 14.92 -16.66
N ALA A 602 16.29 16.09 -16.11
CA ALA A 602 17.52 16.83 -16.49
C ALA A 602 17.95 17.92 -15.48
N ALA A 603 18.32 17.54 -14.24
CA ALA A 603 19.04 18.45 -13.33
C ALA A 603 19.99 17.74 -12.34
N SER A 604 20.48 16.54 -12.67
CA SER A 604 21.49 15.79 -11.90
C SER A 604 22.90 16.38 -12.05
N ILE A 605 23.04 17.67 -11.74
CA ILE A 605 24.36 18.33 -11.67
C ILE A 605 25.05 17.87 -10.39
N ASN A 606 26.02 16.97 -10.54
CA ASN A 606 26.97 16.59 -9.49
C ASN A 606 27.93 17.75 -9.18
N LEU A 607 27.42 18.83 -8.56
CA LEU A 607 28.24 19.82 -7.90
C LEU A 607 28.70 19.27 -6.55
N ASN A 608 29.74 18.44 -6.62
CA ASN A 608 30.49 17.94 -5.47
C ASN A 608 31.31 19.09 -4.83
N LEU A 609 30.60 20.02 -4.20
CA LEU A 609 31.18 21.10 -3.41
C LEU A 609 31.49 20.57 -2.01
N ASN A 610 32.74 20.75 -1.57
CA ASN A 610 33.25 20.25 -0.30
C ASN A 610 32.56 20.89 0.91
N THR A 611 31.41 20.36 1.28
CA THR A 611 30.81 20.49 2.60
C THR A 611 30.69 19.10 3.21
N GLU A 612 31.48 18.82 4.23
CA GLU A 612 31.40 17.60 5.05
C GLU A 612 30.10 17.62 5.86
N THR A 613 28.98 17.33 5.18
CA THR A 613 27.71 17.07 5.86
C THR A 613 27.76 15.64 6.40
N GLY A 614 27.78 15.51 7.73
CA GLY A 614 27.79 14.24 8.47
C GLY A 614 26.48 13.45 8.33
N LYS A 615 26.12 13.10 7.10
CA LYS A 615 24.92 12.32 6.77
C LYS A 615 25.22 10.84 7.01
N THR A 616 24.83 10.34 8.18
CA THR A 616 24.83 8.90 8.50
C THR A 616 24.16 8.13 7.37
N ARG A 617 24.94 7.33 6.64
CA ARG A 617 24.39 6.45 5.59
C ARG A 617 23.90 5.18 6.26
N TRP A 618 22.64 4.82 6.06
CA TRP A 618 22.09 3.55 6.55
C TRP A 618 22.04 2.52 5.43
N ALA A 619 22.38 1.27 5.76
CA ALA A 619 22.31 0.13 4.86
C ALA A 619 21.78 -1.10 5.59
N LEU A 620 21.21 -2.02 4.82
CA LEU A 620 20.83 -3.34 5.33
C LEU A 620 22.01 -4.32 5.22
N ALA A 621 22.24 -5.07 6.29
CA ALA A 621 23.22 -6.16 6.33
C ALA A 621 22.57 -7.43 6.91
N GLU A 622 22.93 -8.59 6.37
CA GLU A 622 22.38 -9.87 6.82
C GLU A 622 22.80 -10.21 8.26
N VAL A 623 21.87 -10.81 9.00
CA VAL A 623 22.03 -11.35 10.35
C VAL A 623 22.02 -12.89 10.25
N PRO A 624 23.19 -13.56 10.23
CA PRO A 624 23.23 -15.00 9.99
C PRO A 624 22.49 -15.79 11.07
N MET A 625 21.74 -16.81 10.64
CA MET A 625 20.90 -17.71 11.46
C MET A 625 19.61 -17.11 12.04
N GLU A 626 19.39 -15.80 12.00
CA GLU A 626 18.09 -15.20 12.31
C GLU A 626 17.06 -15.65 11.26
N ARG A 627 15.77 -15.75 11.64
CA ARG A 627 14.72 -16.24 10.74
C ARG A 627 13.45 -15.40 10.85
N PRO A 628 12.80 -15.05 9.73
CA PRO A 628 11.54 -14.30 9.74
C PRO A 628 10.42 -15.03 10.47
N CYS A 629 9.96 -14.45 11.58
CA CYS A 629 8.80 -14.91 12.35
C CYS A 629 7.55 -14.99 11.44
N LEU A 630 7.39 -13.99 10.58
CA LEU A 630 6.29 -13.89 9.61
C LEU A 630 6.82 -13.63 8.20
N MET A 631 6.63 -14.60 7.29
CA MET A 631 6.98 -14.48 5.87
C MET A 631 5.72 -14.35 5.01
N LEU A 632 5.80 -13.52 3.97
CA LEU A 632 4.94 -13.66 2.81
C LEU A 632 5.30 -14.96 2.07
N TRP A 633 4.31 -15.77 1.71
CA TRP A 633 4.52 -17.05 1.02
C TRP A 633 3.79 -17.05 -0.32
N LEU A 634 4.55 -17.23 -1.42
CA LEU A 634 4.09 -17.10 -2.81
C LEU A 634 4.03 -18.42 -3.60
N THR A 635 4.40 -19.55 -2.99
CA THR A 635 4.48 -20.86 -3.68
C THR A 635 3.27 -21.76 -3.42
N ASP A 636 2.47 -21.43 -2.40
CA ASP A 636 1.20 -22.08 -2.04
C ASP A 636 0.30 -21.05 -1.33
N ALA A 637 -1.02 -21.15 -1.48
CA ALA A 637 -2.00 -20.30 -0.83
C ALA A 637 -3.36 -21.00 -0.76
N PHE A 638 -4.21 -20.60 0.20
CA PHE A 638 -5.58 -21.11 0.26
C PHE A 638 -6.50 -20.36 -0.72
N ASN A 639 -6.52 -19.03 -0.66
CA ASN A 639 -7.26 -18.18 -1.59
C ASN A 639 -6.38 -17.01 -2.06
N GLY A 640 -6.55 -16.59 -3.32
CA GLY A 640 -5.85 -15.44 -3.87
C GLY A 640 -4.51 -15.80 -4.51
N GLY A 641 -3.40 -15.25 -4.03
CA GLY A 641 -2.08 -15.35 -4.67
C GLY A 641 -0.91 -15.51 -3.68
N SER A 642 -1.23 -15.58 -2.39
CA SER A 642 -0.27 -15.55 -1.30
C SER A 642 -0.94 -16.03 -0.02
N CYS A 643 -0.14 -16.50 0.93
CA CYS A 643 -0.53 -16.66 2.33
C CYS A 643 0.62 -16.22 3.26
N LEU A 644 0.46 -16.41 4.58
CA LEU A 644 1.56 -16.20 5.52
C LEU A 644 2.18 -17.53 5.92
N LYS A 645 3.52 -17.58 5.99
CA LYS A 645 4.26 -18.64 6.67
C LYS A 645 4.70 -18.13 8.03
N VAL A 646 4.17 -18.73 9.07
CA VAL A 646 4.51 -18.46 10.47
C VAL A 646 5.63 -19.41 10.87
N ASN A 647 6.75 -18.89 11.35
CA ASN A 647 7.85 -19.68 11.89
C ASN A 647 7.92 -19.49 13.42
N PRO A 648 8.33 -20.52 14.20
CA PRO A 648 8.81 -20.27 15.56
C PRO A 648 9.99 -19.31 15.48
N SER A 649 9.92 -18.25 16.28
CA SER A 649 11.03 -17.32 16.44
C SER A 649 12.12 -17.97 17.30
N ASP A 650 13.33 -17.98 16.75
CA ASP A 650 14.64 -18.28 17.32
C ASP A 650 14.79 -19.47 18.32
N LYS A 651 15.90 -19.45 19.06
CA LYS A 651 16.27 -20.36 20.17
C LYS A 651 16.73 -19.58 21.41
N ILE A 652 16.37 -18.31 21.51
CA ILE A 652 16.80 -17.32 22.49
C ILE A 652 15.69 -17.12 23.55
N SER A 653 14.43 -16.93 23.14
CA SER A 653 13.28 -16.96 24.07
C SER A 653 12.09 -17.80 23.56
N PRO A 654 11.53 -18.70 24.40
CA PRO A 654 10.27 -19.37 24.11
C PRO A 654 9.05 -18.43 23.96
N GLU A 655 9.11 -17.18 24.44
CA GLU A 655 8.06 -16.16 24.27
C GLU A 655 8.02 -15.57 22.87
N HIS A 656 9.18 -15.34 22.22
CA HIS A 656 9.32 -14.77 20.87
C HIS A 656 8.50 -15.54 19.81
N ARG A 657 8.16 -16.80 20.09
CA ARG A 657 7.23 -17.63 19.28
C ARG A 657 5.80 -17.09 19.23
N THR A 658 5.46 -16.07 20.01
CA THR A 658 4.17 -15.37 20.01
C THR A 658 4.28 -14.17 19.07
N ILE A 659 3.41 -14.10 18.06
CA ILE A 659 3.45 -13.10 17.01
C ILE A 659 2.09 -12.41 16.98
N ARG A 660 2.05 -11.09 17.18
CA ARG A 660 0.85 -10.30 16.93
C ARG A 660 0.56 -10.31 15.42
N LEU A 661 -0.71 -10.53 15.05
CA LEU A 661 -1.17 -10.46 13.66
C LEU A 661 -2.02 -9.20 13.45
N PHE A 662 -2.95 -8.95 14.38
CA PHE A 662 -3.84 -7.80 14.32
C PHE A 662 -3.97 -7.10 15.66
N HIS A 663 -3.83 -5.77 15.67
CA HIS A 663 -4.59 -4.92 16.57
C HIS A 663 -5.95 -4.63 15.94
N CYS A 664 -7.03 -4.77 16.70
CA CYS A 664 -8.40 -4.64 16.21
C CYS A 664 -9.35 -4.08 17.29
N ASP A 665 -10.63 -3.98 16.92
CA ASP A 665 -11.71 -3.49 17.79
C ASP A 665 -13.04 -4.16 17.40
N PHE A 666 -13.09 -5.49 17.47
CA PHE A 666 -14.31 -6.24 17.16
C PHE A 666 -15.14 -6.42 18.44
N LYS A 667 -16.41 -6.01 18.40
CA LYS A 667 -17.37 -6.27 19.48
C LYS A 667 -18.01 -7.65 19.32
N CYS A 668 -18.29 -8.30 20.45
CA CYS A 668 -19.14 -9.47 20.57
C CYS A 668 -20.30 -9.09 21.50
N HIS A 669 -21.53 -9.23 21.03
CA HIS A 669 -22.73 -9.12 21.84
C HIS A 669 -22.99 -10.48 22.53
N ASP A 670 -22.76 -11.60 21.83
CA ASP A 670 -22.91 -12.96 22.37
C ASP A 670 -21.74 -13.91 22.01
N THR A 671 -21.72 -14.43 20.78
CA THR A 671 -20.83 -15.54 20.38
C THR A 671 -20.08 -15.24 19.09
N PHE A 672 -18.77 -15.49 19.09
CA PHE A 672 -17.95 -15.50 17.87
C PHE A 672 -17.88 -16.90 17.25
N ILE A 673 -17.92 -16.92 15.91
CA ILE A 673 -17.50 -18.05 15.08
C ILE A 673 -16.19 -17.65 14.39
N ILE A 674 -15.09 -18.38 14.67
CA ILE A 674 -13.78 -18.14 14.07
C ILE A 674 -13.43 -19.30 13.14
N CYS A 675 -13.04 -18.98 11.90
CA CYS A 675 -12.53 -19.92 10.90
C CYS A 675 -11.01 -19.73 10.74
N ILE A 676 -10.23 -20.80 10.94
CA ILE A 676 -8.77 -20.79 10.80
C ILE A 676 -8.39 -21.87 9.79
N VAL A 677 -7.61 -21.52 8.77
CA VAL A 677 -7.10 -22.49 7.79
C VAL A 677 -5.59 -22.49 7.79
N THR A 678 -4.98 -23.64 8.08
CA THR A 678 -3.52 -23.80 8.13
C THR A 678 -3.03 -25.01 7.36
N LYS A 679 -1.79 -25.00 6.86
CA LYS A 679 -1.16 -26.15 6.21
C LYS A 679 0.25 -26.39 6.72
N THR A 680 0.51 -27.62 7.14
CA THR A 680 1.81 -28.08 7.65
C THR A 680 2.81 -28.24 6.51
N ILE A 681 4.05 -27.84 6.75
CA ILE A 681 5.16 -28.09 5.82
C ILE A 681 5.62 -29.55 6.00
N MET A 682 5.94 -30.27 4.91
CA MET A 682 6.16 -31.74 4.96
C MET A 682 7.23 -32.20 5.95
N GLN A 683 8.30 -31.42 6.17
CA GLN A 683 9.35 -31.74 7.15
C GLN A 683 8.89 -31.58 8.62
N TYR A 684 7.72 -31.01 8.86
CA TYR A 684 7.23 -30.57 10.18
C TYR A 684 5.73 -30.85 10.36
N ALA A 685 5.29 -32.07 10.03
CA ALA A 685 3.88 -32.48 10.04
C ALA A 685 3.19 -32.33 11.41
N ASP A 686 3.93 -32.43 12.52
CA ASP A 686 3.40 -32.28 13.88
C ASP A 686 3.24 -30.82 14.35
N GLN A 687 3.72 -29.84 13.59
CA GLN A 687 3.61 -28.42 13.96
C GLN A 687 2.15 -27.94 13.83
N THR A 688 1.71 -27.14 14.80
CA THR A 688 0.40 -26.48 14.78
C THR A 688 0.49 -25.03 15.25
N LEU A 689 -0.54 -24.27 14.90
CA LEU A 689 -0.68 -22.86 15.25
C LEU A 689 -1.87 -22.68 16.20
N ASN A 690 -1.61 -22.17 17.40
CA ASN A 690 -2.66 -21.66 18.28
C ASN A 690 -2.90 -20.18 17.96
N ILE A 691 -4.13 -19.70 18.12
CA ILE A 691 -4.46 -18.27 18.07
C ILE A 691 -4.84 -17.80 19.48
N LYS A 692 -4.19 -16.74 19.98
CA LYS A 692 -4.49 -16.08 21.25
C LYS A 692 -5.24 -14.77 20.95
N LEU A 693 -6.52 -14.74 21.29
CA LEU A 693 -7.36 -13.55 21.26
C LEU A 693 -7.19 -12.80 22.59
N ALA A 694 -6.79 -11.54 22.56
CA ALA A 694 -6.77 -10.68 23.74
C ALA A 694 -8.01 -9.77 23.72
N MET A 695 -8.80 -9.83 24.79
CA MET A 695 -10.12 -9.23 24.89
C MET A 695 -10.29 -8.52 26.23
N LYS A 696 -11.21 -7.55 26.30
CA LYS A 696 -11.78 -7.08 27.57
C LYS A 696 -13.23 -7.57 27.67
N ASN A 697 -13.65 -8.01 28.85
CA ASN A 697 -15.03 -8.43 29.10
C ASN A 697 -15.97 -7.23 29.34
N VAL A 698 -17.26 -7.48 29.59
CA VAL A 698 -18.29 -6.48 29.89
C VAL A 698 -17.99 -5.56 31.11
N LYS A 699 -17.13 -6.00 32.04
CA LYS A 699 -16.68 -5.21 33.21
C LYS A 699 -15.42 -4.39 32.91
N GLY A 700 -14.72 -4.68 31.82
CA GLY A 700 -13.40 -4.15 31.50
C GLY A 700 -12.23 -5.02 31.99
N ASP A 701 -12.47 -6.19 32.59
CA ASP A 701 -11.41 -7.11 32.98
C ASP A 701 -10.78 -7.80 31.75
N ASP A 702 -9.52 -8.20 31.88
CA ASP A 702 -8.80 -8.95 30.84
C ASP A 702 -9.32 -10.38 30.65
N LEU A 703 -9.49 -10.75 29.38
CA LEU A 703 -9.98 -12.05 28.93
C LEU A 703 -9.14 -12.54 27.75
N ASN A 704 -8.50 -13.70 27.90
CA ASN A 704 -7.64 -14.30 26.90
C ASN A 704 -8.28 -15.60 26.38
N VAL A 705 -8.68 -15.64 25.11
CA VAL A 705 -9.21 -16.86 24.49
C VAL A 705 -8.14 -17.53 23.64
N ILE A 706 -7.84 -18.79 23.93
CA ILE A 706 -6.82 -19.58 23.23
C ILE A 706 -7.52 -20.61 22.33
N LEU A 707 -7.48 -20.37 21.02
CA LEU A 707 -7.99 -21.26 19.99
C LEU A 707 -6.91 -22.31 19.67
N MET A 708 -7.20 -23.57 19.99
CA MET A 708 -6.22 -24.66 19.96
C MET A 708 -6.05 -25.24 18.54
N GLY A 709 -4.80 -25.30 18.05
CA GLY A 709 -4.48 -25.82 16.73
C GLY A 709 -4.60 -27.33 16.57
N LYS A 710 -4.62 -28.09 17.68
CA LYS A 710 -4.83 -29.55 17.72
C LYS A 710 -6.19 -29.89 18.33
N SER A 711 -6.92 -30.80 17.68
CA SER A 711 -8.01 -31.55 18.33
C SER A 711 -7.42 -32.48 19.38
N LEU A 712 -8.01 -32.54 20.57
CA LEU A 712 -7.69 -33.55 21.57
C LEU A 712 -8.40 -34.86 21.27
N GLY A 713 -7.77 -35.99 21.60
CA GLY A 713 -8.49 -37.25 21.75
C GLY A 713 -9.49 -37.17 22.92
N MET A 714 -10.56 -37.97 22.87
CA MET A 714 -11.75 -37.87 23.74
C MET A 714 -11.52 -38.08 25.26
N SER A 715 -10.28 -38.21 25.74
CA SER A 715 -9.94 -38.55 27.13
C SER A 715 -9.25 -37.41 27.91
N ALA A 716 -9.16 -36.20 27.35
CA ALA A 716 -8.33 -35.11 27.90
C ALA A 716 -9.06 -33.76 28.06
N SER A 717 -10.33 -33.75 28.47
CA SER A 717 -11.05 -32.51 28.82
C SER A 717 -10.51 -31.94 30.15
N LEU A 718 -9.42 -31.18 30.06
CA LEU A 718 -8.78 -30.51 31.19
C LEU A 718 -9.23 -29.04 31.24
N THR A 719 -10.46 -28.81 31.72
CA THR A 719 -10.99 -27.48 32.07
C THR A 719 -10.32 -26.93 33.33
N LYS A 720 -9.01 -26.67 33.27
CA LYS A 720 -8.36 -25.69 34.15
C LYS A 720 -8.62 -24.29 33.59
N GLU A 721 -9.83 -23.81 33.80
CA GLU A 721 -10.18 -22.40 33.62
C GLU A 721 -9.49 -21.59 34.72
N SER A 722 -8.26 -21.15 34.46
CA SER A 722 -7.62 -20.08 35.24
C SER A 722 -8.36 -18.77 34.98
N VAL A 723 -8.57 -17.98 36.02
CA VAL A 723 -9.28 -16.69 35.95
C VAL A 723 -8.77 -15.85 34.78
N GLY A 724 -9.66 -15.47 33.87
CA GLY A 724 -9.33 -14.67 32.67
C GLY A 724 -8.79 -15.45 31.47
N ILE A 725 -8.75 -16.79 31.46
CA ILE A 725 -8.32 -17.59 30.30
C ILE A 725 -9.37 -18.65 29.91
N VAL A 726 -9.78 -18.65 28.64
CA VAL A 726 -10.72 -19.61 28.04
C VAL A 726 -10.01 -20.39 26.92
N TYR A 727 -10.21 -21.70 26.87
CA TYR A 727 -9.66 -22.57 25.82
C TYR A 727 -10.77 -23.06 24.88
N SER A 728 -10.64 -22.78 23.57
CA SER A 728 -11.57 -23.27 22.55
C SER A 728 -10.89 -24.33 21.68
N TYR A 729 -11.51 -25.51 21.62
CA TYR A 729 -11.03 -26.64 20.82
C TYR A 729 -11.74 -26.69 19.45
N PRO A 730 -11.03 -27.14 18.40
CA PRO A 730 -11.50 -26.97 17.04
C PRO A 730 -12.57 -28.01 16.64
N LEU A 731 -13.66 -27.50 16.07
CA LEU A 731 -14.80 -28.23 15.53
C LEU A 731 -14.51 -28.61 14.07
N ASN A 732 -14.14 -29.88 13.87
CA ASN A 732 -13.45 -30.37 12.68
C ASN A 732 -14.11 -31.61 12.04
N SER A 733 -15.31 -32.00 12.48
CA SER A 733 -16.01 -33.17 11.93
C SER A 733 -17.49 -32.88 11.72
N GLU A 734 -18.03 -33.32 10.58
CA GLU A 734 -19.46 -33.23 10.27
C GLU A 734 -20.35 -34.04 11.24
N THR A 735 -19.76 -34.95 12.02
CA THR A 735 -20.46 -35.70 13.07
C THR A 735 -20.66 -34.91 14.37
N GLN A 736 -19.99 -33.76 14.55
CA GLN A 736 -20.16 -32.91 15.71
C GLN A 736 -21.38 -32.00 15.53
N THR A 737 -22.42 -32.17 16.37
CA THR A 737 -23.68 -31.40 16.29
C THR A 737 -23.45 -29.88 16.23
N LYS A 738 -22.55 -29.35 17.08
CA LYS A 738 -22.14 -27.94 17.06
C LYS A 738 -21.60 -27.47 15.70
N PHE A 739 -20.85 -28.31 14.97
CA PHE A 739 -20.40 -27.92 13.63
C PHE A 739 -21.56 -27.89 12.63
N HIS A 740 -22.53 -28.80 12.74
CA HIS A 740 -23.73 -28.76 11.91
C HIS A 740 -24.54 -27.48 12.16
N GLU A 741 -24.73 -27.08 13.42
CA GLU A 741 -25.39 -25.83 13.82
C GLU A 741 -24.66 -24.60 13.26
N ILE A 742 -23.34 -24.53 13.40
CA ILE A 742 -22.51 -23.45 12.84
C ILE A 742 -22.62 -23.40 11.32
N ARG A 743 -22.51 -24.54 10.64
CA ARG A 743 -22.66 -24.64 9.18
C ARG A 743 -24.05 -24.19 8.72
N GLN A 744 -25.11 -24.57 9.44
CA GLN A 744 -26.48 -24.15 9.13
C GLN A 744 -26.63 -22.63 9.32
N TYR A 745 -26.17 -22.07 10.43
CA TYR A 745 -26.18 -20.62 10.66
C TYR A 745 -25.42 -19.86 9.57
N LEU A 746 -24.19 -20.28 9.25
CA LEU A 746 -23.37 -19.62 8.24
C LEU A 746 -23.99 -19.73 6.83
N LEU A 747 -24.53 -20.88 6.43
CA LEU A 747 -25.14 -21.02 5.10
C LEU A 747 -26.45 -20.24 4.93
N LEU A 748 -27.13 -19.88 6.03
CA LEU A 748 -28.34 -19.06 6.02
C LEU A 748 -28.04 -17.56 6.12
N ASN A 749 -27.16 -17.17 7.05
CA ASN A 749 -26.95 -15.76 7.42
C ASN A 749 -25.66 -15.17 6.83
N GLU A 750 -24.58 -15.94 6.77
CA GLU A 750 -23.24 -15.48 6.35
C GLU A 750 -22.57 -16.39 5.29
N PRO A 751 -23.22 -16.67 4.15
CA PRO A 751 -22.73 -17.65 3.18
C PRO A 751 -21.41 -17.25 2.50
N GLY A 752 -21.04 -15.96 2.55
CA GLY A 752 -19.75 -15.45 2.10
C GLY A 752 -18.59 -15.66 3.09
N PHE A 753 -18.88 -16.17 4.29
CA PHE A 753 -17.89 -16.53 5.32
C PHE A 753 -17.63 -18.04 5.39
N TYR A 754 -18.57 -18.87 4.92
CA TYR A 754 -18.45 -20.32 5.03
C TYR A 754 -17.32 -20.90 4.15
N VAL A 755 -16.34 -21.51 4.82
CA VAL A 755 -15.28 -22.33 4.24
C VAL A 755 -15.60 -23.82 4.46
N PRO A 756 -15.66 -24.68 3.41
CA PRO A 756 -15.83 -26.12 3.59
C PRO A 756 -14.68 -26.77 4.37
N LEU A 757 -14.95 -27.78 5.19
CA LEU A 757 -13.89 -28.54 5.89
C LEU A 757 -13.01 -29.33 4.91
N GLU A 758 -13.63 -30.00 3.95
CA GLU A 758 -12.93 -30.86 2.98
C GLU A 758 -12.25 -30.04 1.87
N ASN A 759 -11.00 -30.38 1.58
CA ASN A 759 -10.26 -29.92 0.40
C ASN A 759 -9.19 -30.96 0.03
N GLN A 760 -8.84 -31.05 -1.26
CA GLN A 760 -7.90 -32.06 -1.76
C GLN A 760 -6.42 -31.65 -1.62
N TYR A 761 -6.14 -30.48 -1.06
CA TYR A 761 -4.84 -29.81 -1.16
C TYR A 761 -4.08 -29.71 0.17
N GLY A 762 -4.52 -30.47 1.18
CA GLY A 762 -3.82 -30.62 2.46
C GLY A 762 -3.92 -29.39 3.38
N TRP A 763 -4.89 -28.49 3.16
CA TRP A 763 -5.20 -27.44 4.11
C TRP A 763 -6.11 -27.99 5.22
N GLN A 764 -5.81 -27.67 6.47
CA GLN A 764 -6.66 -27.99 7.62
C GLN A 764 -7.53 -26.79 7.94
N VAL A 765 -8.82 -26.91 7.65
CA VAL A 765 -9.86 -25.94 8.02
C VAL A 765 -10.36 -26.29 9.42
N ARG A 766 -10.42 -25.30 10.32
CA ARG A 766 -10.87 -25.47 11.71
C ARG A 766 -11.84 -24.36 12.09
N TYR A 767 -12.97 -24.73 12.67
CA TYR A 767 -13.92 -23.79 13.25
C TYR A 767 -13.81 -23.76 14.78
N HIS A 768 -13.99 -22.59 15.37
CA HIS A 768 -14.11 -22.39 16.80
C HIS A 768 -15.38 -21.60 17.11
N GLU A 769 -16.14 -22.09 18.07
CA GLU A 769 -17.23 -21.34 18.70
C GLU A 769 -16.71 -20.79 20.03
N VAL A 770 -16.98 -19.52 20.30
CA VAL A 770 -16.49 -18.79 21.46
C VAL A 770 -17.61 -17.88 21.97
N HIS A 771 -18.32 -18.31 22.99
CA HIS A 771 -19.34 -17.53 23.69
C HIS A 771 -18.67 -16.60 24.69
N VAL A 772 -18.72 -15.29 24.42
CA VAL A 772 -18.04 -14.21 25.16
C VAL A 772 -18.92 -12.95 25.11
N PRO A 773 -20.10 -12.95 25.76
CA PRO A 773 -21.10 -11.90 25.62
C PRO A 773 -20.61 -10.53 26.09
N GLU A 774 -21.13 -9.49 25.45
CA GLU A 774 -20.79 -8.06 25.65
C GLU A 774 -19.29 -7.79 25.85
N SER A 775 -18.45 -8.46 25.07
CA SER A 775 -16.99 -8.42 25.17
C SER A 775 -16.34 -7.82 23.92
N ARG A 776 -15.10 -7.33 24.06
CA ARG A 776 -14.40 -6.56 23.03
C ARG A 776 -13.05 -7.19 22.70
N LEU A 777 -12.91 -7.73 21.49
CA LEU A 777 -11.67 -8.27 20.96
C LEU A 777 -10.75 -7.13 20.52
N LEU A 778 -9.61 -7.02 21.21
CA LEU A 778 -8.63 -5.96 21.02
C LEU A 778 -7.44 -6.39 20.16
N GLU A 779 -7.04 -7.66 20.24
CA GLU A 779 -5.88 -8.19 19.50
C GLU A 779 -6.02 -9.66 19.10
N VAL A 780 -5.46 -10.00 17.94
CA VAL A 780 -5.29 -11.37 17.45
C VAL A 780 -3.81 -11.66 17.36
N ASN A 781 -3.35 -12.61 18.16
CA ASN A 781 -1.97 -13.09 18.21
C ASN A 781 -1.93 -14.57 17.80
N CYS A 782 -0.81 -15.07 17.29
CA CYS A 782 -0.60 -16.49 17.00
C CYS A 782 0.65 -17.03 17.68
N ARG A 783 0.68 -18.34 17.99
CA ARG A 783 1.84 -19.01 18.59
C ARG A 783 2.04 -20.40 18.00
N THR A 784 3.25 -20.69 17.55
CA THR A 784 3.64 -22.03 17.09
C THR A 784 3.86 -22.98 18.28
N THR A 785 3.33 -24.19 18.17
CA THR A 785 3.36 -25.16 19.28
C THR A 785 4.76 -25.76 19.52
N LEU A 786 5.47 -26.12 18.45
CA LEU A 786 6.82 -26.69 18.49
C LEU A 786 7.87 -25.58 18.27
N PRO A 787 9.08 -25.68 18.85
CA PRO A 787 10.14 -24.70 18.71
C PRO A 787 10.84 -24.74 17.35
N GLU A 788 10.62 -25.77 16.53
CA GLU A 788 11.14 -25.87 15.17
C GLU A 788 10.01 -26.17 14.18
N GLY A 789 10.22 -25.77 12.92
CA GLY A 789 9.27 -25.99 11.82
C GLY A 789 8.23 -24.89 11.65
N GLY A 790 8.12 -24.36 10.43
CA GLY A 790 7.10 -23.37 10.08
C GLY A 790 5.78 -23.99 9.64
N ILE A 791 4.70 -23.22 9.72
CA ILE A 791 3.35 -23.58 9.32
C ILE A 791 2.73 -22.46 8.47
N LEU A 792 1.97 -22.82 7.43
CA LEU A 792 1.25 -21.84 6.61
C LEU A 792 -0.08 -21.49 7.28
N LEU A 793 -0.38 -20.19 7.39
CA LEU A 793 -1.68 -19.62 7.74
C LEU A 793 -2.33 -19.11 6.45
N GLY A 794 -3.26 -19.90 5.91
CA GLY A 794 -3.94 -19.67 4.63
C GLY A 794 -5.25 -18.88 4.77
N HIS A 795 -5.84 -18.83 5.97
CA HIS A 795 -7.03 -18.02 6.23
C HIS A 795 -7.18 -17.73 7.73
N PHE A 796 -7.62 -16.52 8.05
CA PHE A 796 -8.23 -16.16 9.32
C PHE A 796 -9.53 -15.41 9.03
N GLY A 797 -10.63 -15.91 9.58
CA GLY A 797 -11.94 -15.26 9.55
C GLY A 797 -12.59 -15.27 10.92
N ILE A 798 -13.28 -14.19 11.27
CA ILE A 798 -14.14 -14.07 12.45
C ILE A 798 -15.47 -13.41 12.07
N CYS A 799 -16.57 -13.99 12.53
CA CYS A 799 -17.91 -13.41 12.42
C CYS A 799 -18.68 -13.58 13.74
N GLU A 800 -19.83 -12.92 13.84
CA GLU A 800 -20.73 -13.01 14.98
C GLU A 800 -21.88 -14.00 14.71
N LYS A 801 -22.23 -14.77 15.74
CA LYS A 801 -23.42 -15.60 15.80
C LYS A 801 -24.48 -14.83 16.58
N HIS A 802 -25.45 -14.26 15.87
CA HIS A 802 -26.64 -13.68 16.49
C HIS A 802 -27.62 -14.79 16.88
N GLU A 803 -28.30 -14.66 18.01
CA GLU A 803 -29.44 -15.52 18.31
C GLU A 803 -30.60 -15.19 17.35
N ASN A 804 -31.28 -16.21 16.82
CA ASN A 804 -32.47 -16.03 15.99
C ASN A 804 -33.64 -15.54 16.86
N THR A 805 -33.83 -14.23 16.97
CA THR A 805 -34.97 -13.63 17.68
C THR A 805 -36.32 -13.84 16.96
N ASP A 806 -36.30 -14.18 15.67
CA ASP A 806 -37.50 -14.39 14.85
C ASP A 806 -37.99 -15.86 14.90
N THR A 807 -38.43 -16.33 16.07
CA THR A 807 -39.31 -17.51 16.20
C THR A 807 -40.47 -17.30 17.18
N THR A 808 -41.35 -16.34 16.87
CA THR A 808 -42.69 -16.15 17.47
C THR A 808 -43.74 -15.86 16.42
#